data_AF-A0AAP5GVZ7-F1
#
_entry.id   AF-A0AAP5GVZ7-F1
#
_cell.length_a   1.000
_cell.length_b   1.000
_cell.length_c   1.000
_cell.angle_alpha   90.00
_cell.angle_beta   90.00
_cell.angle_gamma   90.00
#
_symmetry.space_group_name_H-M   'P 1'
#
loop_
_entity.id
_entity.type
_entity.pdbx_description
1 polymer ?
#
loop_
_entity_poly.entity_id
_entity_poly.type
_entity_poly.pdbx_seq_one_letter_code
_entity_poly.pdbx_strand_id
1 'polypeptide(L)'
;MVRKRVVSIASLLLMVVCITFIVIFNNQSVASANIVPSPIYAAEDTTMIYESGMIYEGENLGYLEVGYQGTFSVPLEAQVLLKFALPQIPTGYEVETANLYIPVTGGTLQATTNFSLKVSTSIDHSWAQDSRITSPPALTSGSTQSRLLANNVPLLKPTLAPFNFTSYISGESAKSDPRATFILSGMTSQEAAEAGITYADHFIQMTENHAHGGSLGPYLIITYSEIANIEITGVADGGLYNTNVTPTFNTGTATLNGSPFTSETQLTAEGSYTLTVTAGSQLETIQFRIDKTPPTGMIIVNLGNEYTNGSAVLISINPDPGVTDITHIQYSLNGSPYTQMPYVPSFMLSIGFTDGDKVLRFKLVDRAGNQSTEYQKTITRDTEVPTGSIVINNGNVYTTNREITLNLSLGNGVTDVVAVQFSNNNSSWSGVEAFSSIKSYTLPAGDGNKTVYVRLIDRAGNITVIQDSIILDTTPPTGTVVVNDGRAYTNDSNVYVDITPTAGVTDIVSIRYTLNGLPPTTIAYTNSFTINVGSTDGEKAITVELIDEAGRVSPLYSATVTLDTIPPVVSGVAEGGSYTSSQTITFNEGTATLNGGSFVSGTTVDTDGSYVLVVTDSAGNSTTITFIINKPAPIRYSVKYDGNGATGGQEPVDSQSYENGHTVTVSDNSGNLVRTGFTFDGWNTSADGSGVSYLANHTFNINASDVTLYALWKVNSYTLSFQSNGGTVVPTQNISYNVTATAPTAPTKPGYTFGGWFKETALINQWNFTRDAITANMTLYAKWIQNNSSENNGGGNSSTLPQRLIVFFETNGGNVLNNLSVVYDTRLAELPTPTKEGYTFGGWYHDMALTNKWDITKDRVTKDATLSLYAKWIANTVSVPAANPQSTPEEPKPERPVVAFDDLSGHWAKEMIEELASQGIITGYPDGSFYPNENIKRHHMALIFIRAFEFEPKREAVSFSDVSPSHPYYEAIMSLQQAGIVDGSNGDFQPNHSLTRAQMAKILTLALEIEPGGTRTFQDIPTTHWSFDYVAALAELEIVLGDNNGKFKPDEPVTRAQFAVMMYRALNMSK
;
A
#
# COMPACT_ATOMS: atom_id res chain seq x y z
N MET A 1 -14.86 -10.68 -26.77
CA MET A 1 -14.10 -10.09 -27.90
C MET A 1 -12.65 -10.00 -27.43
N VAL A 2 -11.63 -10.59 -28.09
CA VAL A 2 -11.06 -10.26 -29.42
C VAL A 2 -10.40 -8.86 -29.36
N ARG A 3 -9.06 -8.69 -29.50
CA ARG A 3 -8.01 -9.64 -29.97
C ARG A 3 -6.60 -9.35 -29.39
N LYS A 4 -5.87 -10.42 -29.03
CA LYS A 4 -4.40 -10.63 -28.92
C LYS A 4 -3.47 -9.58 -28.24
N ARG A 5 -2.86 -10.02 -27.12
CA ARG A 5 -1.46 -9.68 -26.71
C ARG A 5 -0.45 -10.61 -27.41
N VAL A 6 0.84 -10.26 -27.44
CA VAL A 6 1.99 -11.20 -27.53
C VAL A 6 3.21 -10.63 -26.79
N VAL A 7 3.75 -11.36 -25.80
CA VAL A 7 5.11 -11.21 -25.21
C VAL A 7 5.53 -12.59 -24.63
N SER A 8 6.84 -12.91 -24.66
CA SER A 8 7.53 -14.02 -23.94
C SER A 8 7.31 -15.48 -24.38
N ILE A 9 8.26 -16.42 -24.21
CA ILE A 9 9.76 -16.38 -24.31
C ILE A 9 10.34 -17.82 -24.32
N ALA A 10 11.55 -18.00 -24.90
CA ALA A 10 12.54 -19.10 -24.74
C ALA A 10 12.16 -20.61 -24.74
N SER A 11 12.82 -21.39 -25.62
CA SER A 11 13.60 -22.66 -25.37
C SER A 11 13.73 -23.42 -26.71
N LEU A 12 14.87 -23.77 -27.33
CA LEU A 12 16.25 -24.23 -26.98
C LEU A 12 16.44 -25.76 -27.17
N LEU A 13 17.27 -26.14 -28.17
CA LEU A 13 17.90 -27.49 -28.39
C LEU A 13 16.91 -28.66 -28.73
N LEU A 14 17.27 -29.81 -29.35
CA LEU A 14 18.55 -30.53 -29.56
C LEU A 14 18.48 -31.58 -30.73
N MET A 15 19.60 -31.81 -31.46
CA MET A 15 20.09 -33.05 -32.16
C MET A 15 19.26 -33.85 -33.23
N VAL A 16 19.89 -34.12 -34.40
CA VAL A 16 20.43 -35.43 -34.94
C VAL A 16 19.38 -36.34 -35.64
N VAL A 17 19.42 -36.66 -36.95
CA VAL A 17 20.46 -37.19 -37.89
C VAL A 17 20.65 -38.72 -37.86
N CYS A 18 20.19 -39.40 -38.93
CA CYS A 18 20.72 -40.63 -39.56
C CYS A 18 20.02 -40.76 -40.95
N ILE A 19 20.66 -40.85 -42.12
CA ILE A 19 21.73 -41.74 -42.66
C ILE A 19 21.18 -43.03 -43.30
N THR A 20 21.22 -43.06 -44.64
CA THR A 20 21.56 -44.15 -45.59
C THR A 20 21.39 -43.53 -47.00
N PHE A 21 22.34 -43.46 -47.92
CA PHE A 21 23.64 -44.12 -48.10
C PHE A 21 23.56 -45.63 -48.35
N ILE A 22 23.61 -46.01 -49.63
CA ILE A 22 24.11 -47.30 -50.13
C ILE A 22 25.01 -47.00 -51.33
N VAL A 23 26.26 -47.46 -51.28
CA VAL A 23 27.22 -47.49 -52.40
C VAL A 23 27.96 -48.82 -52.30
N ILE A 24 28.03 -49.57 -53.40
CA ILE A 24 28.98 -50.69 -53.57
C ILE A 24 29.62 -50.57 -54.96
N PHE A 25 30.92 -50.85 -55.01
CA PHE A 25 31.82 -50.75 -56.16
C PHE A 25 31.60 -51.86 -57.21
N ASN A 26 31.84 -51.58 -58.51
CA ASN A 26 33.16 -51.87 -59.08
C ASN A 26 33.45 -51.29 -60.48
N ASN A 27 34.75 -51.22 -60.79
CA ASN A 27 35.39 -50.95 -62.09
C ASN A 27 34.90 -51.92 -63.20
N GLN A 28 34.96 -51.68 -64.53
CA GLN A 28 35.53 -50.64 -65.42
C GLN A 28 34.93 -50.84 -66.87
N SER A 29 35.25 -50.19 -68.01
CA SER A 29 36.23 -49.17 -68.47
C SER A 29 35.78 -48.50 -69.82
N VAL A 30 36.72 -47.87 -70.56
CA VAL A 30 36.73 -47.28 -71.93
C VAL A 30 36.21 -48.19 -73.09
N ALA A 31 35.84 -47.71 -74.31
CA ALA A 31 36.10 -46.41 -75.00
C ALA A 31 34.98 -45.95 -76.01
N SER A 32 35.34 -44.98 -76.87
CA SER A 32 34.60 -44.26 -77.96
C SER A 32 34.34 -45.13 -79.24
N ALA A 33 33.80 -44.66 -80.40
CA ALA A 33 33.69 -43.31 -81.00
C ALA A 33 32.53 -43.10 -82.02
N ASN A 34 32.50 -41.92 -82.66
CA ASN A 34 31.52 -41.43 -83.64
C ASN A 34 31.77 -41.94 -85.09
N ILE A 35 30.79 -41.75 -86.01
CA ILE A 35 30.86 -40.81 -87.17
C ILE A 35 29.62 -40.98 -88.10
N VAL A 36 29.27 -39.91 -88.84
CA VAL A 36 28.12 -39.82 -89.77
C VAL A 36 28.62 -39.66 -91.23
N PRO A 37 28.00 -40.31 -92.24
CA PRO A 37 28.39 -40.18 -93.65
C PRO A 37 27.70 -39.02 -94.40
N SER A 38 28.44 -38.37 -95.31
CA SER A 38 27.96 -37.49 -96.40
C SER A 38 28.32 -38.09 -97.77
N PRO A 39 27.63 -37.75 -98.88
CA PRO A 39 28.22 -36.88 -99.94
C PRO A 39 27.18 -35.86 -100.52
N ILE A 40 27.49 -34.67 -101.08
CA ILE A 40 28.52 -34.16 -102.05
C ILE A 40 28.16 -34.38 -103.53
N TYR A 41 28.15 -33.31 -104.35
CA TYR A 41 28.48 -33.29 -105.80
C TYR A 41 28.67 -31.84 -106.36
N ALA A 42 29.23 -31.73 -107.57
CA ALA A 42 29.48 -30.51 -108.38
C ALA A 42 29.57 -30.92 -109.89
N ALA A 43 29.74 -30.06 -110.92
CA ALA A 43 30.07 -28.63 -110.97
C ALA A 43 29.32 -27.87 -112.11
N GLU A 44 30.00 -27.50 -113.21
CA GLU A 44 29.49 -26.65 -114.32
C GLU A 44 29.28 -27.40 -115.67
N ASP A 45 29.04 -26.65 -116.74
CA ASP A 45 28.24 -26.98 -117.94
C ASP A 45 28.82 -27.88 -119.06
N THR A 46 27.90 -28.30 -119.94
CA THR A 46 28.06 -28.79 -121.35
C THR A 46 28.04 -30.32 -121.59
N THR A 47 27.36 -30.74 -122.67
CA THR A 47 26.95 -32.12 -122.96
C THR A 47 27.41 -32.59 -124.35
N MET A 48 27.70 -33.89 -124.51
CA MET A 48 27.40 -34.63 -125.76
C MET A 48 27.01 -36.09 -125.44
N ILE A 49 26.34 -36.73 -126.40
CA ILE A 49 25.53 -37.94 -126.21
C ILE A 49 26.09 -39.10 -127.06
N TYR A 50 26.03 -40.32 -126.54
CA TYR A 50 25.92 -41.53 -127.38
C TYR A 50 24.83 -42.45 -126.83
N GLU A 51 23.83 -42.74 -127.67
CA GLU A 51 22.85 -43.78 -127.42
C GLU A 51 23.39 -45.15 -127.87
N SER A 52 23.12 -46.19 -127.07
CA SER A 52 23.16 -47.58 -127.56
C SER A 52 22.29 -48.45 -126.65
N GLY A 53 21.03 -48.65 -127.04
CA GLY A 53 20.09 -49.52 -126.34
C GLY A 53 20.09 -50.92 -126.93
N MET A 54 20.28 -51.96 -126.09
CA MET A 54 19.95 -53.33 -126.50
C MET A 54 18.43 -53.49 -126.54
N ILE A 55 17.88 -53.56 -127.75
CA ILE A 55 16.45 -53.82 -127.98
C ILE A 55 16.12 -55.26 -127.60
N TYR A 56 15.05 -55.44 -126.82
CA TYR A 56 14.44 -56.74 -126.52
C TYR A 56 12.98 -56.73 -126.98
N GLU A 57 12.67 -57.34 -128.12
CA GLU A 57 11.32 -57.81 -128.45
C GLU A 57 11.39 -59.22 -129.04
N GLY A 58 10.61 -60.15 -128.47
CA GLY A 58 10.15 -61.41 -129.09
C GLY A 58 11.20 -62.46 -129.50
N GLU A 59 11.37 -63.49 -128.67
CA GLU A 59 11.90 -64.83 -129.03
C GLU A 59 13.01 -64.91 -130.11
N ASN A 60 14.13 -64.20 -129.95
CA ASN A 60 15.44 -64.70 -130.43
C ASN A 60 16.67 -63.99 -129.82
N LEU A 61 17.85 -64.51 -130.15
CA LEU A 61 19.16 -64.03 -129.69
C LEU A 61 19.51 -62.65 -130.24
N GLY A 62 19.92 -61.74 -129.36
CA GLY A 62 20.69 -60.54 -129.73
C GLY A 62 22.18 -60.86 -129.81
N TYR A 63 22.85 -60.42 -130.88
CA TYR A 63 24.29 -60.53 -131.09
C TYR A 63 24.89 -59.15 -131.36
N LEU A 64 26.03 -58.85 -130.72
CA LEU A 64 26.79 -57.63 -130.95
C LEU A 64 27.76 -57.84 -132.11
N GLU A 65 27.44 -57.32 -133.28
CA GLU A 65 28.34 -57.31 -134.44
C GLU A 65 29.08 -55.97 -134.50
N VAL A 66 30.41 -56.02 -134.34
CA VAL A 66 31.29 -54.83 -134.46
C VAL A 66 32.18 -54.99 -135.69
N GLY A 67 31.57 -54.86 -136.87
CA GLY A 67 32.29 -54.86 -138.14
C GLY A 67 32.92 -53.49 -138.42
N TYR A 68 34.24 -53.39 -138.33
CA TYR A 68 34.98 -52.18 -138.72
C TYR A 68 35.67 -52.38 -140.09
N GLN A 69 35.47 -51.43 -141.02
CA GLN A 69 36.24 -51.33 -142.26
C GLN A 69 36.99 -50.00 -142.33
N GLY A 70 38.30 -50.07 -142.21
CA GLY A 70 39.22 -48.95 -142.43
C GLY A 70 40.62 -49.29 -141.92
N THR A 71 41.62 -48.55 -142.38
CA THR A 71 43.00 -48.65 -141.91
C THR A 71 43.30 -47.52 -140.93
N PHE A 72 43.56 -47.84 -139.65
CA PHE A 72 44.11 -46.89 -138.68
C PHE A 72 45.51 -47.32 -138.22
N SER A 73 46.37 -46.33 -138.00
CA SER A 73 47.81 -46.51 -137.73
C SER A 73 48.16 -46.59 -136.25
N VAL A 74 47.17 -46.78 -135.37
CA VAL A 74 47.29 -46.89 -133.91
C VAL A 74 46.23 -47.88 -133.39
N PRO A 75 46.46 -48.58 -132.26
CA PRO A 75 45.48 -49.49 -131.68
C PRO A 75 44.20 -48.77 -131.24
N LEU A 76 43.05 -49.44 -131.40
CA LEU A 76 41.76 -48.99 -130.89
C LEU A 76 41.38 -49.86 -129.68
N GLU A 77 41.26 -49.28 -128.49
CA GLU A 77 40.72 -50.00 -127.33
C GLU A 77 39.19 -50.06 -127.40
N ALA A 78 38.64 -51.28 -127.35
CA ALA A 78 37.22 -51.53 -127.24
C ALA A 78 36.92 -52.14 -125.85
N GLN A 79 36.40 -51.34 -124.93
CA GLN A 79 36.09 -51.79 -123.57
C GLN A 79 34.78 -52.59 -123.53
N VAL A 80 34.87 -53.88 -123.19
CA VAL A 80 33.70 -54.75 -122.94
C VAL A 80 33.48 -54.85 -121.43
N LEU A 81 32.39 -54.31 -120.93
CA LEU A 81 32.11 -54.25 -119.49
C LEU A 81 31.67 -55.62 -118.93
N LEU A 82 32.62 -56.39 -118.42
CA LEU A 82 32.37 -57.62 -117.67
C LEU A 82 32.11 -57.28 -116.19
N LYS A 83 30.89 -57.52 -115.69
CA LYS A 83 30.56 -57.34 -114.26
C LYS A 83 30.95 -58.58 -113.45
N PHE A 84 31.93 -58.40 -112.57
CA PHE A 84 32.28 -59.35 -111.50
C PHE A 84 31.88 -58.77 -110.14
N ALA A 85 31.62 -59.63 -109.16
CA ALA A 85 31.56 -59.21 -107.76
C ALA A 85 32.97 -59.29 -107.16
N LEU A 86 33.50 -58.15 -106.68
CA LEU A 86 34.77 -58.12 -105.97
C LEU A 86 34.62 -58.70 -104.54
N PRO A 87 35.68 -59.26 -103.94
CA PRO A 87 35.70 -59.60 -102.52
C PRO A 87 35.45 -58.38 -101.61
N GLN A 88 35.16 -58.64 -100.33
CA GLN A 88 35.13 -57.58 -99.32
C GLN A 88 36.54 -57.00 -99.13
N ILE A 89 36.66 -55.67 -99.18
CA ILE A 89 37.92 -54.95 -98.96
C ILE A 89 38.24 -54.95 -97.44
N PRO A 90 39.48 -55.23 -97.01
CA PRO A 90 39.87 -55.16 -95.60
C PRO A 90 39.72 -53.74 -95.03
N THR A 91 39.25 -53.62 -93.79
CA THR A 91 39.08 -52.33 -93.11
C THR A 91 40.42 -51.62 -92.96
N GLY A 92 40.50 -50.37 -93.40
CA GLY A 92 41.74 -49.56 -93.38
C GLY A 92 42.48 -49.46 -94.72
N TYR A 93 41.99 -50.14 -95.77
CA TYR A 93 42.59 -50.11 -97.11
C TYR A 93 41.60 -49.68 -98.21
N GLU A 94 42.12 -49.12 -99.30
CA GLU A 94 41.39 -48.84 -100.54
C GLU A 94 42.02 -49.57 -101.76
N VAL A 95 41.30 -49.67 -102.88
CA VAL A 95 41.72 -50.41 -104.08
C VAL A 95 42.45 -49.47 -105.05
N GLU A 96 43.67 -49.83 -105.43
CA GLU A 96 44.52 -49.05 -106.34
C GLU A 96 44.29 -49.47 -107.82
N THR A 97 44.34 -50.76 -108.15
CA THR A 97 44.06 -51.29 -109.51
C THR A 97 43.44 -52.69 -109.52
N ALA A 98 42.82 -53.09 -110.65
CA ALA A 98 42.36 -54.46 -110.90
C ALA A 98 42.45 -54.83 -112.40
N ASN A 99 43.07 -55.96 -112.76
CA ASN A 99 43.37 -56.37 -114.14
C ASN A 99 43.10 -57.87 -114.40
N LEU A 100 42.43 -58.21 -115.51
CA LEU A 100 42.03 -59.57 -115.90
C LEU A 100 42.77 -60.05 -117.17
N TYR A 101 43.35 -61.25 -117.12
CA TYR A 101 44.11 -61.85 -118.22
C TYR A 101 43.44 -63.13 -118.74
N ILE A 102 43.40 -63.31 -120.07
CA ILE A 102 42.80 -64.46 -120.75
C ILE A 102 43.79 -65.00 -121.81
N PRO A 103 44.32 -66.23 -121.66
CA PRO A 103 45.23 -66.82 -122.64
C PRO A 103 44.49 -67.40 -123.86
N VAL A 104 45.12 -67.31 -125.04
CA VAL A 104 44.66 -67.95 -126.28
C VAL A 104 45.85 -68.61 -126.97
N THR A 105 45.75 -69.88 -127.33
CA THR A 105 46.86 -70.66 -127.93
C THR A 105 46.47 -71.27 -129.27
N GLY A 106 47.34 -71.07 -130.29
CA GLY A 106 47.33 -71.81 -131.55
C GLY A 106 47.11 -70.97 -132.82
N GLY A 107 48.14 -70.93 -133.68
CA GLY A 107 48.02 -70.52 -135.08
C GLY A 107 48.62 -69.16 -135.45
N THR A 108 49.56 -69.17 -136.40
CA THR A 108 50.16 -67.94 -136.97
C THR A 108 49.19 -67.28 -137.94
N LEU A 109 48.63 -66.12 -137.58
CA LEU A 109 47.69 -65.38 -138.43
C LEU A 109 48.42 -64.37 -139.33
N GLN A 110 48.28 -64.52 -140.66
CA GLN A 110 48.65 -63.48 -141.63
C GLN A 110 47.49 -62.50 -141.85
N ALA A 111 47.84 -61.29 -142.31
CA ALA A 111 47.07 -60.04 -142.22
C ALA A 111 45.79 -59.92 -143.07
N THR A 112 45.13 -61.03 -143.40
CA THR A 112 43.88 -61.10 -144.18
C THR A 112 42.84 -62.08 -143.61
N THR A 113 43.03 -62.54 -142.36
CA THR A 113 42.18 -63.56 -141.75
C THR A 113 41.37 -63.00 -140.58
N ASN A 114 40.05 -62.96 -140.71
CA ASN A 114 39.15 -62.62 -139.59
C ASN A 114 39.12 -63.75 -138.55
N PHE A 115 39.10 -63.39 -137.26
CA PHE A 115 38.82 -64.32 -136.17
C PHE A 115 37.43 -64.04 -135.57
N SER A 116 36.87 -65.00 -134.85
CA SER A 116 35.56 -64.86 -134.18
C SER A 116 35.61 -65.49 -132.80
N LEU A 117 35.47 -64.67 -131.76
CA LEU A 117 35.49 -65.13 -130.38
C LEU A 117 34.10 -65.62 -129.98
N LYS A 118 33.98 -66.90 -129.59
CA LYS A 118 32.76 -67.44 -128.95
C LYS A 118 33.04 -67.69 -127.48
N VAL A 119 32.22 -67.09 -126.61
CA VAL A 119 32.24 -67.31 -125.16
C VAL A 119 30.96 -68.05 -124.77
N SER A 120 31.08 -69.07 -123.91
CA SER A 120 29.97 -69.89 -123.46
C SER A 120 30.14 -70.20 -121.97
N THR A 121 29.19 -69.77 -121.14
CA THR A 121 29.20 -69.94 -119.69
C THR A 121 28.27 -71.09 -119.26
N SER A 122 28.65 -72.32 -119.61
CA SER A 122 27.98 -73.53 -119.14
C SER A 122 28.90 -74.29 -118.18
N ILE A 123 28.39 -74.62 -117.00
CA ILE A 123 28.99 -75.58 -116.07
C ILE A 123 28.26 -76.93 -116.21
N ASP A 124 28.99 -78.01 -115.92
CA ASP A 124 28.57 -79.42 -115.88
C ASP A 124 28.25 -80.17 -117.21
N HIS A 125 29.36 -80.61 -117.83
CA HIS A 125 29.69 -82.03 -118.10
C HIS A 125 28.97 -82.89 -119.17
N SER A 126 29.82 -83.70 -119.83
CA SER A 126 29.59 -84.98 -120.51
C SER A 126 29.20 -85.02 -122.00
N TRP A 127 29.66 -86.07 -122.68
CA TRP A 127 29.38 -86.43 -124.08
C TRP A 127 28.74 -87.84 -124.14
N ALA A 128 28.02 -88.13 -125.24
CA ALA A 128 27.59 -89.46 -125.77
C ALA A 128 26.29 -90.16 -125.27
N GLN A 129 25.21 -89.94 -126.01
CA GLN A 129 24.25 -90.90 -126.64
C GLN A 129 23.66 -92.15 -125.90
N ASP A 130 22.37 -92.03 -125.58
CA ASP A 130 21.19 -92.85 -126.01
C ASP A 130 20.95 -94.37 -125.67
N SER A 131 19.77 -94.58 -125.08
CA SER A 131 18.84 -95.74 -125.18
C SER A 131 18.81 -96.89 -124.12
N ARG A 132 17.62 -97.00 -123.48
CA ARG A 132 16.87 -98.21 -122.99
C ARG A 132 17.00 -98.81 -121.56
N ILE A 133 15.96 -98.49 -120.74
CA ILE A 133 15.10 -99.33 -119.84
C ILE A 133 15.72 -100.32 -118.81
N THR A 134 15.51 -100.09 -117.49
CA THR A 134 14.72 -100.94 -116.51
C THR A 134 14.89 -100.48 -115.04
N SER A 135 14.06 -101.00 -114.10
CA SER A 135 13.92 -100.64 -112.66
C SER A 135 13.62 -101.91 -111.82
N PRO A 136 13.33 -101.91 -110.48
CA PRO A 136 13.29 -100.87 -109.42
C PRO A 136 14.26 -101.27 -108.23
N PRO A 137 13.92 -101.50 -106.92
CA PRO A 137 12.94 -100.93 -105.95
C PRO A 137 13.41 -100.68 -104.47
N ALA A 138 12.90 -99.60 -103.82
CA ALA A 138 12.39 -99.55 -102.41
C ALA A 138 13.39 -99.75 -101.20
N LEU A 139 13.10 -99.53 -99.88
CA LEU A 139 12.08 -98.76 -99.10
C LEU A 139 12.43 -98.62 -97.57
N THR A 140 11.56 -97.90 -96.82
CA THR A 140 11.18 -98.01 -95.36
C THR A 140 12.12 -97.57 -94.21
N SER A 141 11.66 -96.99 -93.07
CA SER A 141 10.41 -96.20 -92.76
C SER A 141 10.30 -95.64 -91.31
N GLY A 142 9.78 -94.42 -91.18
CA GLY A 142 8.91 -93.94 -90.05
C GLY A 142 9.59 -93.20 -88.87
N SER A 143 8.97 -92.22 -88.17
CA SER A 143 7.66 -91.49 -88.29
C SER A 143 7.62 -90.38 -87.19
N THR A 144 6.73 -89.36 -87.05
CA THR A 144 5.49 -88.87 -87.75
C THR A 144 5.10 -87.44 -87.27
N GLN A 145 4.58 -86.57 -88.16
CA GLN A 145 3.55 -85.49 -87.94
C GLN A 145 3.78 -84.33 -86.93
N SER A 146 3.40 -83.04 -87.16
CA SER A 146 2.77 -82.23 -88.25
C SER A 146 3.30 -80.76 -88.18
N ARG A 147 2.79 -79.64 -88.75
CA ARG A 147 1.57 -79.21 -89.49
C ARG A 147 1.90 -77.94 -90.36
N LEU A 148 0.92 -77.34 -91.05
CA LEU A 148 1.00 -76.09 -91.87
C LEU A 148 0.16 -74.95 -91.25
N LEU A 149 0.23 -73.64 -91.62
CA LEU A 149 0.15 -72.92 -92.92
C LEU A 149 0.68 -71.45 -92.77
N ALA A 150 0.89 -70.57 -93.78
CA ALA A 150 1.23 -70.66 -95.22
C ALA A 150 1.44 -69.25 -95.87
N ASN A 151 2.01 -69.21 -97.09
CA ASN A 151 2.07 -68.11 -98.10
C ASN A 151 2.98 -66.85 -97.93
N ASN A 152 3.52 -66.41 -99.07
CA ASN A 152 4.32 -65.21 -99.41
C ASN A 152 5.71 -65.01 -98.79
N VAL A 153 6.77 -65.35 -99.55
CA VAL A 153 7.91 -64.50 -99.99
C VAL A 153 8.91 -65.39 -100.81
N PRO A 154 9.57 -64.90 -101.89
CA PRO A 154 10.54 -65.71 -102.66
C PRO A 154 11.91 -65.81 -101.99
N LEU A 155 12.62 -66.93 -102.16
CA LEU A 155 13.97 -67.15 -101.64
C LEU A 155 14.95 -67.72 -102.69
N LEU A 156 16.11 -67.06 -102.78
CA LEU A 156 17.45 -67.53 -103.18
C LEU A 156 17.66 -68.35 -104.49
N LYS A 157 18.62 -67.89 -105.30
CA LYS A 157 19.41 -68.72 -106.23
C LYS A 157 20.78 -69.06 -105.62
N PRO A 158 21.50 -70.09 -106.12
CA PRO A 158 22.54 -70.78 -105.35
C PRO A 158 23.82 -69.97 -105.08
N THR A 159 24.46 -70.30 -103.97
CA THR A 159 25.72 -69.72 -103.46
C THR A 159 26.91 -70.60 -103.85
N LEU A 160 28.02 -70.01 -104.30
CA LEU A 160 29.35 -70.64 -104.22
C LEU A 160 29.91 -70.42 -102.81
N ALA A 161 30.49 -71.45 -102.19
CA ALA A 161 30.94 -71.38 -100.80
C ALA A 161 32.16 -70.43 -100.63
N PRO A 162 32.18 -69.57 -99.60
CA PRO A 162 33.33 -68.72 -99.33
C PRO A 162 34.50 -69.53 -98.77
N PHE A 163 35.69 -69.40 -99.40
CA PHE A 163 36.94 -69.89 -98.83
C PHE A 163 37.37 -69.01 -97.65
N ASN A 164 37.88 -69.63 -96.59
CA ASN A 164 38.24 -68.94 -95.35
C ASN A 164 39.77 -68.88 -95.15
N PHE A 165 40.36 -67.70 -95.30
CA PHE A 165 41.78 -67.44 -95.00
C PHE A 165 41.96 -67.03 -93.53
N THR A 166 41.89 -67.99 -92.62
CA THR A 166 42.27 -67.79 -91.20
C THR A 166 43.67 -68.31 -90.90
N SER A 167 44.47 -67.48 -90.23
CA SER A 167 45.88 -67.66 -89.83
C SER A 167 46.90 -67.76 -90.97
N TYR A 168 47.71 -66.71 -91.15
CA TYR A 168 49.19 -66.74 -91.14
C TYR A 168 49.80 -65.35 -91.40
N ILE A 169 50.09 -64.59 -90.34
CA ILE A 169 51.20 -63.63 -90.30
C ILE A 169 51.86 -63.79 -88.93
N SER A 170 53.17 -64.03 -88.90
CA SER A 170 53.93 -64.21 -87.67
C SER A 170 55.34 -63.65 -87.79
N GLY A 171 55.57 -62.48 -87.19
CA GLY A 171 56.90 -61.91 -86.94
C GLY A 171 57.53 -61.08 -88.07
N GLU A 172 57.79 -59.80 -87.75
CA GLU A 172 58.97 -58.98 -88.13
C GLU A 172 59.31 -58.75 -89.63
N SER A 173 59.78 -57.56 -90.07
CA SER A 173 59.77 -56.21 -89.48
C SER A 173 60.12 -55.13 -90.54
N ALA A 174 59.66 -53.89 -90.31
CA ALA A 174 60.17 -52.62 -90.86
C ALA A 174 60.47 -52.47 -92.37
N LYS A 175 59.53 -51.84 -93.12
CA LYS A 175 59.78 -50.97 -94.30
C LYS A 175 58.54 -50.12 -94.62
N SER A 176 58.67 -49.12 -95.50
CA SER A 176 57.75 -47.97 -95.59
C SER A 176 56.73 -47.96 -96.74
N ASP A 177 56.56 -49.06 -97.50
CA ASP A 177 55.49 -49.20 -98.52
C ASP A 177 55.20 -50.70 -98.80
N PRO A 178 54.19 -51.32 -98.16
CA PRO A 178 53.89 -52.75 -98.27
C PRO A 178 52.85 -53.05 -99.38
N ARG A 179 53.28 -53.04 -100.65
CA ARG A 179 52.44 -53.39 -101.81
C ARG A 179 52.12 -54.90 -101.89
N ALA A 180 51.03 -55.34 -101.28
CA ALA A 180 50.56 -56.72 -101.38
C ALA A 180 49.96 -57.05 -102.76
N THR A 181 50.49 -58.08 -103.43
CA THR A 181 50.01 -58.58 -104.73
C THR A 181 49.62 -60.05 -104.59
N PHE A 182 48.39 -60.41 -105.01
CA PHE A 182 47.87 -61.77 -104.92
C PHE A 182 47.62 -62.36 -106.31
N ILE A 183 48.11 -63.58 -106.55
CA ILE A 183 47.97 -64.31 -107.83
C ILE A 183 47.25 -65.65 -107.56
N LEU A 184 46.13 -65.87 -108.24
CA LEU A 184 45.31 -67.08 -108.08
C LEU A 184 45.72 -68.19 -109.06
N SER A 185 46.73 -68.98 -108.64
CA SER A 185 47.07 -70.36 -109.05
C SER A 185 47.09 -70.74 -110.54
N GLY A 186 48.22 -71.26 -111.02
CA GLY A 186 48.28 -72.07 -112.25
C GLY A 186 49.67 -72.23 -112.84
N MET A 187 50.51 -71.21 -112.70
CA MET A 187 51.86 -71.15 -113.27
C MET A 187 52.83 -72.10 -112.56
N THR A 188 53.56 -72.93 -113.31
CA THR A 188 54.65 -73.75 -112.76
C THR A 188 55.89 -72.90 -112.49
N SER A 189 56.82 -73.44 -111.69
CA SER A 189 57.96 -72.64 -111.25
C SER A 189 58.95 -72.27 -112.36
N GLN A 190 58.95 -73.02 -113.46
CA GLN A 190 59.76 -72.71 -114.64
C GLN A 190 59.13 -71.60 -115.51
N GLU A 191 57.81 -71.63 -115.71
CA GLU A 191 57.09 -70.61 -116.49
C GLU A 191 57.20 -69.20 -115.87
N ALA A 192 57.21 -69.10 -114.54
CA ALA A 192 57.40 -67.83 -113.84
C ALA A 192 58.78 -67.19 -114.12
N ALA A 193 59.83 -68.01 -114.25
CA ALA A 193 61.16 -67.52 -114.59
C ALA A 193 61.26 -67.06 -116.04
N GLU A 194 60.57 -67.74 -116.97
CA GLU A 194 60.50 -67.37 -118.39
C GLU A 194 59.63 -66.11 -118.62
N ALA A 195 58.67 -65.83 -117.74
CA ALA A 195 57.88 -64.60 -117.70
C ALA A 195 58.60 -63.41 -117.02
N GLY A 196 59.84 -63.59 -116.53
CA GLY A 196 60.63 -62.54 -115.87
C GLY A 196 60.24 -62.23 -114.42
N ILE A 197 59.47 -63.10 -113.76
CA ILE A 197 59.02 -62.93 -112.38
C ILE A 197 60.11 -63.43 -111.43
N THR A 198 60.72 -62.53 -110.65
CA THR A 198 61.84 -62.85 -109.75
C THR A 198 61.38 -63.51 -108.46
N TYR A 199 62.10 -64.55 -108.02
CA TYR A 199 61.76 -65.40 -106.86
C TYR A 199 62.04 -64.78 -105.49
N ALA A 200 61.40 -63.66 -105.19
CA ALA A 200 61.18 -63.17 -103.83
C ALA A 200 59.78 -62.55 -103.76
N ASP A 201 59.07 -62.86 -102.66
CA ASP A 201 57.76 -62.37 -102.25
C ASP A 201 56.51 -63.01 -102.93
N HIS A 202 55.67 -63.63 -102.09
CA HIS A 202 54.29 -64.11 -102.33
C HIS A 202 54.05 -65.27 -103.32
N PHE A 203 54.26 -66.50 -102.84
CA PHE A 203 53.59 -67.71 -103.37
C PHE A 203 52.92 -68.50 -102.23
N ILE A 204 51.66 -68.89 -102.42
CA ILE A 204 50.97 -69.89 -101.57
C ILE A 204 50.70 -71.12 -102.43
N GLN A 205 51.34 -72.24 -102.09
CA GLN A 205 51.16 -73.50 -102.80
C GLN A 205 50.05 -74.34 -102.16
N MET A 206 48.94 -74.54 -102.87
CA MET A 206 47.96 -75.59 -102.54
C MET A 206 48.20 -76.80 -103.44
N THR A 207 48.64 -77.90 -102.84
CA THR A 207 48.73 -79.20 -103.49
C THR A 207 47.58 -80.09 -103.03
N GLU A 208 46.67 -80.43 -103.93
CA GLU A 208 46.07 -81.76 -103.88
C GLU A 208 45.91 -82.31 -105.29
N ASN A 209 46.16 -83.61 -105.45
CA ASN A 209 46.34 -84.24 -106.75
C ASN A 209 45.02 -84.77 -107.29
N HIS A 210 44.78 -84.63 -108.59
CA HIS A 210 44.50 -85.74 -109.53
C HIS A 210 44.71 -85.22 -110.97
N ALA A 211 45.15 -86.08 -111.90
CA ALA A 211 45.85 -85.62 -113.13
C ALA A 211 45.14 -85.98 -114.45
N HIS A 212 45.13 -85.05 -115.41
CA HIS A 212 45.79 -85.17 -116.73
C HIS A 212 45.38 -84.05 -117.71
N GLY A 213 46.37 -83.51 -118.45
CA GLY A 213 46.15 -82.61 -119.59
C GLY A 213 46.35 -81.12 -119.25
N GLY A 214 47.32 -80.48 -119.88
CA GLY A 214 47.66 -79.07 -119.63
C GLY A 214 46.94 -78.09 -120.56
N SER A 215 46.21 -77.14 -119.98
CA SER A 215 45.81 -75.88 -120.62
C SER A 215 45.43 -74.87 -119.52
N LEU A 216 45.93 -73.64 -119.59
CA LEU A 216 45.72 -72.62 -118.55
C LEU A 216 44.42 -71.83 -118.75
N GLY A 217 43.76 -71.49 -117.64
CA GLY A 217 42.58 -70.63 -117.60
C GLY A 217 42.90 -69.14 -117.37
N PRO A 218 41.88 -68.26 -117.42
CA PRO A 218 42.04 -66.83 -117.14
C PRO A 218 42.20 -66.53 -115.64
N TYR A 219 42.89 -65.43 -115.31
CA TYR A 219 43.18 -65.02 -113.92
C TYR A 219 43.14 -63.50 -113.72
N LEU A 220 42.94 -63.06 -112.48
CA LEU A 220 42.72 -61.67 -112.06
C LEU A 220 43.79 -61.23 -111.04
N ILE A 221 44.26 -59.99 -111.10
CA ILE A 221 45.18 -59.34 -110.14
C ILE A 221 44.52 -58.05 -109.60
N ILE A 222 44.71 -57.75 -108.30
CA ILE A 222 44.19 -56.56 -107.60
C ILE A 222 45.29 -56.01 -106.66
N THR A 223 45.42 -54.69 -106.53
CA THR A 223 46.33 -54.00 -105.57
C THR A 223 45.59 -53.05 -104.61
N TYR A 224 46.17 -52.80 -103.42
CA TYR A 224 45.56 -52.02 -102.32
C TYR A 224 46.56 -51.06 -101.64
N SER A 225 46.06 -50.00 -100.99
CA SER A 225 46.83 -49.00 -100.20
C SER A 225 46.17 -48.67 -98.85
N GLU A 226 46.95 -48.19 -97.87
CA GLU A 226 46.57 -48.08 -96.43
C GLU A 226 46.22 -46.63 -95.99
N ILE A 227 45.28 -46.47 -95.04
CA ILE A 227 44.78 -45.16 -94.56
C ILE A 227 45.39 -44.79 -93.20
N ALA A 228 46.04 -43.62 -93.11
CA ALA A 228 46.57 -43.06 -91.86
C ALA A 228 45.51 -42.29 -91.06
N ASN A 229 45.44 -42.53 -89.75
CA ASN A 229 44.50 -41.85 -88.84
C ASN A 229 45.00 -40.47 -88.39
N ILE A 230 44.08 -39.53 -88.18
CA ILE A 230 44.37 -38.23 -87.57
C ILE A 230 44.61 -38.38 -86.06
N GLU A 231 45.77 -37.93 -85.58
CA GLU A 231 46.07 -37.72 -84.17
C GLU A 231 46.37 -36.24 -83.91
N ILE A 232 45.72 -35.65 -82.91
CA ILE A 232 45.95 -34.26 -82.48
C ILE A 232 46.52 -34.27 -81.05
N THR A 233 47.57 -33.48 -80.84
CA THR A 233 48.29 -33.33 -79.57
C THR A 233 48.59 -31.86 -79.28
N GLY A 234 49.05 -31.55 -78.06
CA GLY A 234 49.28 -30.17 -77.60
C GLY A 234 48.02 -29.41 -77.16
N VAL A 235 46.83 -29.86 -77.60
CA VAL A 235 45.50 -29.44 -77.13
C VAL A 235 44.56 -30.66 -77.03
N ALA A 236 43.49 -30.53 -76.24
CA ALA A 236 42.46 -31.56 -76.05
C ALA A 236 41.05 -30.93 -76.10
N ASP A 237 40.04 -31.73 -76.45
CA ASP A 237 38.65 -31.25 -76.54
C ASP A 237 38.07 -30.89 -75.17
N GLY A 238 37.34 -29.77 -75.13
CA GLY A 238 36.92 -29.09 -73.89
C GLY A 238 38.06 -28.43 -73.11
N GLY A 239 39.28 -28.38 -73.64
CA GLY A 239 40.48 -27.91 -72.94
C GLY A 239 40.45 -26.43 -72.55
N LEU A 240 41.01 -26.11 -71.39
CA LEU A 240 41.17 -24.76 -70.84
C LEU A 240 42.64 -24.55 -70.45
N TYR A 241 43.25 -23.47 -70.93
CA TYR A 241 44.70 -23.28 -70.84
C TYR A 241 45.09 -21.85 -70.42
N ASN A 242 45.84 -21.75 -69.32
CA ASN A 242 46.46 -20.53 -68.79
C ASN A 242 47.84 -20.22 -69.38
N THR A 243 48.25 -20.91 -70.45
CA THR A 243 49.55 -20.76 -71.10
C THR A 243 49.41 -20.67 -72.63
N ASN A 244 50.51 -20.43 -73.34
CA ASN A 244 50.53 -20.67 -74.79
C ASN A 244 50.41 -22.18 -75.03
N VAL A 245 49.54 -22.58 -75.96
CA VAL A 245 49.47 -23.96 -76.45
C VAL A 245 50.05 -24.04 -77.86
N THR A 246 50.61 -25.19 -78.21
CA THR A 246 51.12 -25.47 -79.55
C THR A 246 50.41 -26.71 -80.09
N PRO A 247 49.28 -26.55 -80.81
CA PRO A 247 48.59 -27.68 -81.42
C PRO A 247 49.45 -28.35 -82.49
N THR A 248 49.50 -29.68 -82.45
CA THR A 248 50.24 -30.51 -83.39
C THR A 248 49.37 -31.65 -83.90
N PHE A 249 49.42 -31.90 -85.20
CA PHE A 249 48.73 -33.00 -85.86
C PHE A 249 49.67 -33.78 -86.78
N ASN A 250 49.45 -35.10 -86.87
CA ASN A 250 50.34 -36.04 -87.55
C ASN A 250 50.18 -36.10 -89.08
N THR A 251 48.99 -35.81 -89.60
CA THR A 251 48.67 -35.87 -91.03
C THR A 251 47.52 -34.91 -91.42
N GLY A 252 47.36 -34.66 -92.73
CA GLY A 252 46.29 -33.84 -93.29
C GLY A 252 46.58 -32.34 -93.29
N THR A 253 45.51 -31.55 -93.45
CA THR A 253 45.52 -30.07 -93.37
C THR A 253 44.55 -29.62 -92.29
N ALA A 254 44.83 -28.49 -91.64
CA ALA A 254 43.99 -27.98 -90.55
C ALA A 254 43.43 -26.59 -90.82
N THR A 255 42.33 -26.28 -90.14
CA THR A 255 41.82 -24.92 -89.96
C THR A 255 41.60 -24.63 -88.48
N LEU A 256 41.85 -23.38 -88.09
CA LEU A 256 41.60 -22.84 -86.76
C LEU A 256 40.55 -21.74 -86.90
N ASN A 257 39.39 -21.92 -86.26
CA ASN A 257 38.22 -21.05 -86.42
C ASN A 257 37.84 -20.81 -87.91
N GLY A 258 38.04 -21.82 -88.77
CA GLY A 258 37.76 -21.78 -90.21
C GLY A 258 38.88 -21.17 -91.08
N SER A 259 39.92 -20.57 -90.51
CA SER A 259 41.10 -20.09 -91.26
C SER A 259 42.17 -21.19 -91.37
N PRO A 260 42.94 -21.32 -92.47
CA PRO A 260 44.03 -22.30 -92.59
C PRO A 260 45.04 -22.21 -91.43
N PHE A 261 45.47 -23.37 -90.92
CA PHE A 261 46.35 -23.49 -89.76
C PHE A 261 47.46 -24.52 -90.00
N THR A 262 48.69 -24.17 -89.60
CA THR A 262 49.87 -25.02 -89.76
C THR A 262 50.19 -25.72 -88.43
N SER A 263 50.47 -27.02 -88.46
CA SER A 263 50.97 -27.78 -87.31
C SER A 263 52.20 -27.09 -86.68
N GLU A 264 52.40 -27.25 -85.36
CA GLU A 264 53.45 -26.58 -84.56
C GLU A 264 53.32 -25.04 -84.43
N THR A 265 52.27 -24.42 -84.98
CA THR A 265 52.04 -22.98 -84.78
C THR A 265 51.56 -22.72 -83.34
N GLN A 266 52.37 -22.01 -82.55
CA GLN A 266 52.01 -21.64 -81.19
C GLN A 266 50.88 -20.60 -81.14
N LEU A 267 49.87 -20.86 -80.33
CA LEU A 267 48.76 -19.96 -80.06
C LEU A 267 49.02 -19.14 -78.79
N THR A 268 49.03 -17.82 -78.97
CA THR A 268 49.48 -16.85 -77.96
C THR A 268 48.38 -15.88 -77.51
N ALA A 269 47.37 -15.63 -78.34
CA ALA A 269 46.20 -14.84 -77.97
C ALA A 269 45.24 -15.63 -77.06
N GLU A 270 44.36 -14.93 -76.36
CA GLU A 270 43.23 -15.50 -75.64
C GLU A 270 42.02 -15.68 -76.58
N GLY A 271 41.12 -16.59 -76.23
CA GLY A 271 39.86 -16.76 -76.94
C GLY A 271 39.39 -18.21 -76.99
N SER A 272 38.34 -18.42 -77.78
CA SER A 272 37.84 -19.76 -78.14
C SER A 272 38.42 -20.21 -79.47
N TYR A 273 38.84 -21.46 -79.52
CA TYR A 273 39.50 -22.07 -80.66
C TYR A 273 38.82 -23.38 -81.02
N THR A 274 38.39 -23.50 -82.28
CA THR A 274 37.96 -24.74 -82.90
C THR A 274 39.03 -25.12 -83.91
N LEU A 275 39.83 -26.13 -83.59
CA LEU A 275 40.81 -26.73 -84.49
C LEU A 275 40.14 -27.89 -85.21
N THR A 276 40.01 -27.80 -86.53
CA THR A 276 39.46 -28.87 -87.38
C THR A 276 40.53 -29.36 -88.33
N VAL A 277 40.87 -30.65 -88.26
CA VAL A 277 41.89 -31.31 -89.08
C VAL A 277 41.22 -32.27 -90.04
N THR A 278 41.66 -32.27 -91.29
CA THR A 278 41.08 -33.06 -92.39
C THR A 278 42.18 -33.83 -93.11
N ALA A 279 42.03 -35.14 -93.23
CA ALA A 279 42.98 -36.03 -93.92
C ALA A 279 42.22 -37.04 -94.79
N GLY A 280 42.25 -36.84 -96.12
CA GLY A 280 41.45 -37.63 -97.05
C GLY A 280 39.95 -37.50 -96.74
N SER A 281 39.33 -38.59 -96.31
CA SER A 281 37.93 -38.66 -95.86
C SER A 281 37.75 -38.50 -94.34
N GLN A 282 38.82 -38.47 -93.55
CA GLN A 282 38.74 -38.27 -92.10
C GLN A 282 38.65 -36.79 -91.73
N LEU A 283 37.89 -36.51 -90.67
CA LEU A 283 37.66 -35.19 -90.10
C LEU A 283 37.66 -35.31 -88.58
N GLU A 284 38.53 -34.57 -87.90
CA GLU A 284 38.55 -34.44 -86.44
C GLU A 284 38.42 -32.97 -86.03
N THR A 285 37.76 -32.72 -84.90
CA THR A 285 37.49 -31.36 -84.41
C THR A 285 37.64 -31.26 -82.90
N ILE A 286 38.53 -30.39 -82.45
CA ILE A 286 38.83 -30.11 -81.04
C ILE A 286 38.47 -28.65 -80.72
N GLN A 287 37.63 -28.44 -79.71
CA GLN A 287 37.30 -27.13 -79.15
C GLN A 287 38.03 -26.90 -77.83
N PHE A 288 38.73 -25.77 -77.72
CA PHE A 288 39.45 -25.37 -76.52
C PHE A 288 39.42 -23.86 -76.31
N ARG A 289 39.83 -23.42 -75.13
CA ARG A 289 39.99 -22.00 -74.78
C ARG A 289 41.37 -21.72 -74.23
N ILE A 290 41.94 -20.61 -74.66
CA ILE A 290 43.12 -20.00 -74.04
C ILE A 290 42.62 -18.80 -73.24
N ASP A 291 42.94 -18.78 -71.96
CA ASP A 291 42.46 -17.79 -71.00
C ASP A 291 43.54 -17.58 -69.94
N LYS A 292 44.16 -16.40 -69.96
CA LYS A 292 45.37 -16.05 -69.18
C LYS A 292 45.10 -14.88 -68.24
N THR A 293 43.88 -14.39 -68.21
CA THR A 293 43.48 -13.17 -67.51
C THR A 293 43.15 -13.52 -66.07
N PRO A 294 43.98 -13.11 -65.08
CA PRO A 294 43.74 -13.52 -63.70
C PRO A 294 42.44 -12.91 -63.15
N PRO A 295 41.67 -13.65 -62.33
CA PRO A 295 40.45 -13.11 -61.73
C PRO A 295 40.77 -11.95 -60.80
N THR A 296 40.01 -10.85 -60.92
CA THR A 296 40.17 -9.64 -60.10
C THR A 296 38.96 -9.39 -59.20
N GLY A 297 39.17 -8.61 -58.13
CA GLY A 297 38.14 -8.26 -57.16
C GLY A 297 38.70 -7.77 -55.84
N MET A 298 37.82 -7.33 -54.95
CA MET A 298 38.17 -6.91 -53.59
C MET A 298 37.88 -8.02 -52.58
N ILE A 299 38.79 -8.18 -51.62
CA ILE A 299 38.59 -9.01 -50.43
C ILE A 299 38.47 -8.09 -49.21
N ILE A 300 37.40 -8.27 -48.44
CA ILE A 300 37.12 -7.54 -47.21
C ILE A 300 37.26 -8.53 -46.05
N VAL A 301 38.27 -8.31 -45.20
CA VAL A 301 38.52 -9.10 -43.99
C VAL A 301 37.89 -8.38 -42.79
N ASN A 302 37.17 -9.12 -41.95
CA ASN A 302 36.62 -8.64 -40.67
C ASN A 302 35.75 -7.37 -40.78
N LEU A 303 34.97 -7.26 -41.86
CA LEU A 303 34.20 -6.06 -42.24
C LEU A 303 35.05 -4.78 -42.42
N GLY A 304 36.37 -4.90 -42.57
CA GLY A 304 37.34 -3.81 -42.64
C GLY A 304 38.05 -3.49 -41.32
N ASN A 305 37.57 -4.01 -40.18
CA ASN A 305 38.15 -3.74 -38.87
C ASN A 305 39.50 -4.44 -38.69
N GLU A 306 40.52 -3.73 -38.21
CA GLU A 306 41.89 -4.26 -38.10
C GLU A 306 42.12 -5.13 -36.86
N TYR A 307 41.19 -5.12 -35.91
CA TYR A 307 41.29 -5.80 -34.61
C TYR A 307 40.09 -6.75 -34.41
N THR A 308 40.27 -7.81 -33.61
CA THR A 308 39.16 -8.70 -33.20
C THR A 308 39.51 -9.49 -31.94
N ASN A 309 38.53 -9.77 -31.10
CA ASN A 309 38.63 -10.75 -30.01
C ASN A 309 38.16 -12.16 -30.42
N GLY A 310 37.54 -12.29 -31.60
CA GLY A 310 37.13 -13.57 -32.16
C GLY A 310 38.32 -14.50 -32.46
N SER A 311 38.12 -15.80 -32.39
CA SER A 311 39.06 -16.80 -32.92
C SER A 311 38.88 -17.04 -34.43
N ALA A 312 37.94 -16.34 -35.07
CA ALA A 312 37.67 -16.38 -36.50
C ALA A 312 37.15 -15.03 -37.00
N VAL A 313 37.45 -14.68 -38.25
CA VAL A 313 37.00 -13.44 -38.92
C VAL A 313 36.13 -13.75 -40.12
N LEU A 314 35.19 -12.86 -40.44
CA LEU A 314 34.43 -12.93 -41.68
C LEU A 314 35.30 -12.48 -42.85
N ILE A 315 35.43 -13.33 -43.87
CA ILE A 315 35.98 -12.99 -45.17
C ILE A 315 34.81 -12.78 -46.13
N SER A 316 34.81 -11.67 -46.86
CA SER A 316 33.86 -11.40 -47.96
C SER A 316 34.65 -11.09 -49.23
N ILE A 317 34.23 -11.66 -50.36
CA ILE A 317 34.92 -11.58 -51.65
C ILE A 317 33.94 -11.00 -52.66
N ASN A 318 34.28 -9.84 -53.21
CA ASN A 318 33.53 -9.14 -54.24
C ASN A 318 34.35 -9.15 -55.55
N PRO A 319 34.09 -10.10 -56.48
CA PRO A 319 34.72 -10.08 -57.81
C PRO A 319 34.39 -8.80 -58.58
N ASP A 320 35.29 -8.37 -59.46
CA ASP A 320 35.03 -7.21 -60.32
C ASP A 320 33.98 -7.53 -61.40
N PRO A 321 33.23 -6.52 -61.91
CA PRO A 321 32.17 -6.74 -62.90
C PRO A 321 32.66 -7.44 -64.18
N GLY A 322 32.22 -8.68 -64.37
CA GLY A 322 32.57 -9.53 -65.51
C GLY A 322 33.27 -10.83 -65.12
N VAL A 323 33.94 -10.86 -63.97
CA VAL A 323 34.58 -12.07 -63.41
C VAL A 323 33.48 -13.01 -62.90
N THR A 324 33.37 -14.22 -63.47
CA THR A 324 32.21 -15.12 -63.27
C THR A 324 32.58 -16.59 -63.11
N ASP A 325 33.87 -16.88 -63.08
CA ASP A 325 34.50 -18.17 -63.38
C ASP A 325 35.55 -18.58 -62.34
N ILE A 326 35.65 -17.83 -61.23
CA ILE A 326 36.42 -18.20 -60.04
C ILE A 326 35.92 -19.56 -59.53
N THR A 327 36.77 -20.57 -59.57
CA THR A 327 36.45 -21.93 -59.10
C THR A 327 36.88 -22.15 -57.65
N HIS A 328 38.02 -21.54 -57.25
CA HIS A 328 38.64 -21.78 -55.95
C HIS A 328 39.21 -20.51 -55.32
N ILE A 329 39.37 -20.57 -54.01
CA ILE A 329 40.10 -19.60 -53.19
C ILE A 329 41.29 -20.35 -52.59
N GLN A 330 42.50 -19.80 -52.74
CA GLN A 330 43.67 -20.23 -52.00
C GLN A 330 43.95 -19.22 -50.88
N TYR A 331 44.07 -19.68 -49.64
CA TYR A 331 44.38 -18.83 -48.49
C TYR A 331 45.56 -19.35 -47.66
N SER A 332 46.26 -18.43 -46.99
CA SER A 332 47.35 -18.72 -46.06
C SER A 332 47.21 -17.85 -44.81
N LEU A 333 47.51 -18.44 -43.65
CA LEU A 333 47.54 -17.78 -42.34
C LEU A 333 48.97 -17.85 -41.79
N ASN A 334 49.54 -16.70 -41.41
CA ASN A 334 50.85 -16.56 -40.80
C ASN A 334 52.01 -17.22 -41.58
N GLY A 335 51.90 -17.28 -42.92
CA GLY A 335 52.91 -17.91 -43.78
C GLY A 335 52.82 -19.43 -43.86
N SER A 336 51.76 -20.05 -43.32
CA SER A 336 51.46 -21.48 -43.54
C SER A 336 51.28 -21.78 -45.04
N PRO A 337 51.49 -23.02 -45.50
CA PRO A 337 51.21 -23.40 -46.88
C PRO A 337 49.79 -23.05 -47.31
N TYR A 338 49.62 -22.69 -48.59
CA TYR A 338 48.33 -22.32 -49.15
C TYR A 338 47.32 -23.48 -49.07
N THR A 339 46.20 -23.25 -48.40
CA THR A 339 45.05 -24.15 -48.35
C THR A 339 44.06 -23.74 -49.43
N GLN A 340 43.56 -24.71 -50.21
CA GLN A 340 42.59 -24.46 -51.28
C GLN A 340 41.17 -24.88 -50.83
N MET A 341 40.18 -24.04 -51.15
CA MET A 341 38.76 -24.30 -50.94
C MET A 341 37.95 -23.89 -52.19
N PRO A 342 36.75 -24.45 -52.42
CA PRO A 342 35.85 -23.98 -53.47
C PRO A 342 35.47 -22.50 -53.29
N TYR A 343 35.17 -21.80 -54.38
CA TYR A 343 34.71 -20.41 -54.32
C TYR A 343 33.37 -20.29 -53.57
N VAL A 344 33.34 -19.38 -52.59
CA VAL A 344 32.14 -18.90 -51.91
C VAL A 344 32.27 -17.39 -51.67
N PRO A 345 31.19 -16.60 -51.77
CA PRO A 345 31.26 -15.14 -51.70
C PRO A 345 31.57 -14.61 -50.29
N SER A 346 31.27 -15.38 -49.23
CA SER A 346 31.72 -15.08 -47.87
C SER A 346 31.82 -16.34 -47.01
N PHE A 347 32.71 -16.32 -46.03
CA PHE A 347 32.95 -17.42 -45.09
C PHE A 347 33.64 -16.95 -43.80
N MET A 348 33.49 -17.69 -42.71
CA MET A 348 34.28 -17.47 -41.49
C MET A 348 35.61 -18.22 -41.59
N LEU A 349 36.73 -17.51 -41.46
CA LEU A 349 38.07 -18.10 -41.43
C LEU A 349 38.63 -18.07 -40.00
N SER A 350 38.98 -19.24 -39.47
CA SER A 350 39.67 -19.38 -38.18
C SER A 350 41.07 -18.77 -38.24
N ILE A 351 41.39 -17.93 -37.24
CA ILE A 351 42.70 -17.28 -37.05
C ILE A 351 43.44 -17.79 -35.81
N GLY A 352 42.87 -18.77 -35.10
CA GLY A 352 43.45 -19.39 -33.91
C GLY A 352 43.02 -18.73 -32.59
N PHE A 353 43.64 -19.18 -31.50
CA PHE A 353 43.29 -18.80 -30.12
C PHE A 353 44.38 -18.01 -29.39
N THR A 354 45.44 -17.61 -30.09
CA THR A 354 46.53 -16.78 -29.56
C THR A 354 46.39 -15.35 -30.05
N ASP A 355 46.75 -14.38 -29.21
CA ASP A 355 46.69 -12.96 -29.54
C ASP A 355 47.89 -12.47 -30.35
N GLY A 356 47.94 -11.17 -30.62
CA GLY A 356 48.86 -10.54 -31.56
C GLY A 356 48.45 -10.72 -33.03
N ASP A 357 49.33 -10.28 -33.93
CA ASP A 357 49.04 -10.19 -35.35
C ASP A 357 48.79 -11.54 -36.04
N LYS A 358 47.85 -11.51 -36.98
CA LYS A 358 47.46 -12.60 -37.86
C LYS A 358 47.56 -12.10 -39.30
N VAL A 359 48.56 -12.57 -40.03
CA VAL A 359 48.78 -12.18 -41.43
C VAL A 359 48.01 -13.15 -42.32
N LEU A 360 46.94 -12.66 -42.93
CA LEU A 360 46.14 -13.42 -43.88
C LEU A 360 46.54 -13.06 -45.31
N ARG A 361 46.70 -14.08 -46.15
CA ARG A 361 46.99 -13.94 -47.59
C ARG A 361 45.97 -14.73 -48.40
N PHE A 362 45.54 -14.19 -49.53
CA PHE A 362 44.53 -14.79 -50.39
C PHE A 362 44.88 -14.65 -51.87
N LYS A 363 44.47 -15.66 -52.65
CA LYS A 363 44.43 -15.62 -54.10
C LYS A 363 43.12 -16.24 -54.60
N LEU A 364 42.54 -15.65 -55.63
CA LEU A 364 41.41 -16.21 -56.37
C LEU A 364 41.95 -17.03 -57.54
N VAL A 365 41.32 -18.17 -57.84
CA VAL A 365 41.71 -19.06 -58.94
C VAL A 365 40.51 -19.34 -59.83
N ASP A 366 40.65 -19.09 -61.13
CA ASP A 366 39.60 -19.26 -62.14
C ASP A 366 39.45 -20.72 -62.61
N ARG A 367 38.85 -20.93 -63.79
CA ARG A 367 38.64 -22.25 -64.39
C ARG A 367 39.80 -22.71 -65.30
N ALA A 368 40.64 -21.79 -65.79
CA ALA A 368 41.84 -22.10 -66.57
C ALA A 368 43.09 -22.31 -65.69
N GLY A 369 43.02 -21.90 -64.42
CA GLY A 369 44.08 -22.00 -63.43
C GLY A 369 44.93 -20.74 -63.28
N ASN A 370 44.48 -19.55 -63.73
CA ASN A 370 45.20 -18.32 -63.39
C ASN A 370 44.99 -17.97 -61.92
N GLN A 371 45.97 -17.32 -61.31
CA GLN A 371 45.90 -16.84 -59.93
C GLN A 371 45.86 -15.32 -59.90
N SER A 372 44.93 -14.75 -59.13
CA SER A 372 44.93 -13.32 -58.84
C SER A 372 46.26 -12.86 -58.24
N THR A 373 46.47 -11.54 -58.24
CA THR A 373 47.47 -10.93 -57.35
C THR A 373 47.20 -11.34 -55.90
N GLU A 374 48.28 -11.46 -55.11
CA GLU A 374 48.18 -11.87 -53.70
C GLU A 374 47.64 -10.71 -52.86
N TYR A 375 46.41 -10.83 -52.38
CA TYR A 375 45.85 -9.92 -51.39
C TYR A 375 46.39 -10.28 -50.01
N GLN A 376 46.98 -9.32 -49.29
CA GLN A 376 47.45 -9.49 -47.92
C GLN A 376 46.78 -8.48 -46.98
N LYS A 377 46.31 -8.95 -45.82
CA LYS A 377 45.83 -8.10 -44.72
C LYS A 377 46.28 -8.69 -43.38
N THR A 378 46.75 -7.83 -42.48
CA THR A 378 46.97 -8.18 -41.08
C THR A 378 45.70 -7.86 -40.28
N ILE A 379 45.33 -8.76 -39.36
CA ILE A 379 44.36 -8.53 -38.30
C ILE A 379 45.05 -8.80 -36.97
N THR A 380 45.01 -7.87 -36.03
CA THR A 380 45.49 -8.11 -34.66
C THR A 380 44.40 -8.83 -33.88
N ARG A 381 44.67 -10.03 -33.39
CA ARG A 381 43.78 -10.68 -32.42
C ARG A 381 44.14 -10.21 -31.01
N ASP A 382 43.15 -9.83 -30.23
CA ASP A 382 43.34 -9.36 -28.86
C ASP A 382 42.17 -9.79 -27.97
N THR A 383 42.46 -10.53 -26.90
CA THR A 383 41.51 -10.93 -25.86
C THR A 383 41.88 -10.45 -24.45
N GLU A 384 42.84 -9.54 -24.32
CA GLU A 384 43.09 -8.89 -23.04
C GLU A 384 41.98 -7.86 -22.77
N VAL A 385 41.33 -7.95 -21.60
CA VAL A 385 40.23 -7.03 -21.26
C VAL A 385 40.81 -5.74 -20.68
N PRO A 386 40.42 -4.54 -21.15
CA PRO A 386 41.05 -3.29 -20.74
C PRO A 386 40.83 -3.01 -19.25
N THR A 387 41.86 -2.60 -18.52
CA THR A 387 41.75 -2.27 -17.10
C THR A 387 41.67 -0.76 -16.85
N GLY A 388 41.13 -0.36 -15.70
CA GLY A 388 40.99 1.05 -15.33
C GLY A 388 40.21 1.25 -14.03
N SER A 389 39.93 2.51 -13.70
CA SER A 389 39.15 2.93 -12.53
C SER A 389 38.33 4.20 -12.83
N ILE A 390 37.34 4.45 -11.98
CA ILE A 390 36.47 5.63 -11.99
C ILE A 390 36.49 6.23 -10.58
N VAL A 391 36.49 7.56 -10.49
CA VAL A 391 36.35 8.32 -9.23
C VAL A 391 35.35 9.45 -9.43
N ILE A 392 34.20 9.36 -8.77
CA ILE A 392 33.14 10.38 -8.75
C ILE A 392 33.55 11.52 -7.81
N ASN A 393 33.38 12.77 -8.27
CA ASN A 393 33.57 13.99 -7.47
C ASN A 393 34.86 13.98 -6.60
N ASN A 394 35.96 13.47 -7.17
CA ASN A 394 37.27 13.34 -6.53
C ASN A 394 37.31 12.47 -5.26
N GLY A 395 36.33 11.57 -5.06
CA GLY A 395 36.26 10.65 -3.92
C GLY A 395 35.39 11.14 -2.76
N ASN A 396 34.58 12.19 -2.97
CA ASN A 396 33.60 12.65 -1.99
C ASN A 396 32.53 11.57 -1.74
N VAL A 397 32.27 11.22 -0.48
CA VAL A 397 31.27 10.22 -0.09
C VAL A 397 29.83 10.71 -0.35
N TYR A 398 29.59 12.01 -0.20
CA TYR A 398 28.29 12.67 -0.36
C TYR A 398 28.33 13.71 -1.49
N THR A 399 27.18 13.94 -2.12
CA THR A 399 26.97 15.12 -2.97
C THR A 399 25.56 15.65 -2.86
N THR A 400 25.46 16.97 -2.91
CA THR A 400 24.19 17.72 -2.84
C THR A 400 23.62 18.06 -4.21
N ASN A 401 24.34 17.70 -5.29
CA ASN A 401 24.04 18.01 -6.67
C ASN A 401 23.95 16.71 -7.51
N ARG A 402 22.99 16.67 -8.45
CA ARG A 402 22.83 15.56 -9.40
C ARG A 402 23.81 15.61 -10.57
N GLU A 403 24.34 16.78 -10.90
CA GLU A 403 25.44 16.90 -11.86
C GLU A 403 26.77 16.62 -11.15
N ILE A 404 27.41 15.51 -11.54
CA ILE A 404 28.67 15.02 -10.97
C ILE A 404 29.76 14.91 -12.02
N THR A 405 31.01 14.92 -11.59
CA THR A 405 32.18 14.68 -12.44
C THR A 405 32.68 13.25 -12.24
N LEU A 406 32.75 12.47 -13.32
CA LEU A 406 33.42 11.19 -13.36
C LEU A 406 34.85 11.40 -13.85
N ASN A 407 35.85 11.07 -13.02
CA ASN A 407 37.25 10.99 -13.45
C ASN A 407 37.55 9.54 -13.82
N LEU A 408 37.93 9.28 -15.07
CA LEU A 408 38.25 7.94 -15.58
C LEU A 408 39.76 7.80 -15.78
N SER A 409 40.34 6.73 -15.25
CA SER A 409 41.74 6.37 -15.43
C SER A 409 41.86 4.99 -16.08
N LEU A 410 42.81 4.83 -17.00
CA LEU A 410 43.17 3.52 -17.57
C LEU A 410 44.26 2.86 -16.73
N GLY A 411 44.32 1.53 -16.76
CA GLY A 411 45.36 0.75 -16.09
C GLY A 411 46.73 0.91 -16.74
N ASN A 412 47.79 0.60 -16.00
CA ASN A 412 49.16 0.70 -16.50
C ASN A 412 49.37 -0.16 -17.75
N GLY A 413 49.66 0.48 -18.89
CA GLY A 413 49.90 -0.17 -20.18
C GLY A 413 48.72 -0.16 -21.16
N VAL A 414 47.49 0.09 -20.67
CA VAL A 414 46.28 0.16 -21.49
C VAL A 414 46.30 1.46 -22.31
N THR A 415 46.26 1.35 -23.64
CA THR A 415 46.44 2.47 -24.61
C THR A 415 45.50 2.39 -25.83
N ASP A 416 44.56 1.47 -25.75
CA ASP A 416 43.79 0.85 -26.82
C ASP A 416 42.27 1.00 -26.59
N VAL A 417 41.85 1.37 -25.38
CA VAL A 417 40.49 1.83 -25.09
C VAL A 417 40.15 3.05 -25.94
N VAL A 418 39.16 2.88 -26.83
CA VAL A 418 38.70 3.93 -27.76
C VAL A 418 37.32 4.46 -27.40
N ALA A 419 36.51 3.68 -26.68
CA ALA A 419 35.12 4.01 -26.44
C ALA A 419 34.63 3.61 -25.05
N VAL A 420 33.50 4.20 -24.64
CA VAL A 420 32.83 3.94 -23.36
C VAL A 420 31.30 3.88 -23.49
N GLN A 421 30.66 3.24 -22.52
CA GLN A 421 29.22 3.36 -22.25
C GLN A 421 28.99 3.56 -20.76
N PHE A 422 27.95 4.30 -20.39
CA PHE A 422 27.56 4.60 -19.01
C PHE A 422 26.25 3.91 -18.62
N SER A 423 26.08 3.55 -17.35
CA SER A 423 24.85 2.97 -16.79
C SER A 423 24.69 3.30 -15.30
N ASN A 424 23.44 3.34 -14.82
CA ASN A 424 23.09 3.45 -13.40
C ASN A 424 22.62 2.12 -12.78
N ASN A 425 22.62 1.02 -13.56
CA ASN A 425 22.05 -0.27 -13.15
C ASN A 425 22.75 -1.50 -13.77
N ASN A 426 23.96 -1.32 -14.32
CA ASN A 426 24.76 -2.33 -15.03
C ASN A 426 24.07 -3.01 -16.25
N SER A 427 22.86 -2.58 -16.62
CA SER A 427 21.94 -3.34 -17.49
C SER A 427 21.45 -2.50 -18.68
N SER A 428 21.02 -1.27 -18.41
CA SER A 428 20.63 -0.26 -19.38
C SER A 428 21.82 0.63 -19.66
N TRP A 429 22.36 0.59 -20.87
CA TRP A 429 23.59 1.29 -21.25
C TRP A 429 23.32 2.47 -22.19
N SER A 430 24.14 3.51 -22.10
CA SER A 430 24.13 4.64 -23.03
C SER A 430 24.47 4.22 -24.47
N GLY A 431 24.31 5.15 -25.41
CA GLY A 431 25.05 5.08 -26.67
C GLY A 431 26.56 4.96 -26.43
N VAL A 432 27.28 4.43 -27.41
CA VAL A 432 28.74 4.36 -27.39
C VAL A 432 29.31 5.75 -27.60
N GLU A 433 30.11 6.22 -26.66
CA GLU A 433 30.84 7.50 -26.73
C GLU A 433 32.35 7.24 -26.89
N ALA A 434 33.12 8.22 -27.39
CA ALA A 434 34.58 8.12 -27.39
C ALA A 434 35.15 8.22 -25.96
N PHE A 435 36.27 7.56 -25.68
CA PHE A 435 36.90 7.62 -24.35
C PHE A 435 37.37 9.04 -24.01
N SER A 436 37.12 9.47 -22.78
CA SER A 436 37.60 10.70 -22.17
C SER A 436 37.95 10.43 -20.71
N SER A 437 39.06 11.00 -20.21
CA SER A 437 39.45 10.88 -18.80
C SER A 437 38.55 11.69 -17.84
N ILE A 438 37.70 12.59 -18.36
CA ILE A 438 36.74 13.36 -17.56
C ILE A 438 35.38 13.40 -18.28
N LYS A 439 34.29 13.20 -17.54
CA LYS A 439 32.90 13.25 -18.02
C LYS A 439 31.98 13.91 -16.99
N SER A 440 31.17 14.88 -17.42
CA SER A 440 30.02 15.36 -16.62
C SER A 440 28.86 14.38 -16.78
N TYR A 441 28.17 14.06 -15.67
CA TYR A 441 27.14 13.02 -15.64
C TYR A 441 25.99 13.38 -14.69
N THR A 442 24.74 13.20 -15.15
CA THR A 442 23.53 13.43 -14.36
C THR A 442 23.10 12.16 -13.62
N LEU A 443 23.12 12.18 -12.29
CA LEU A 443 22.60 11.10 -11.45
C LEU A 443 21.07 10.96 -11.55
N PRO A 444 20.52 9.75 -11.33
CA PRO A 444 19.07 9.54 -11.13
C PRO A 444 18.48 10.44 -10.02
N ALA A 445 17.17 10.65 -10.05
CA ALA A 445 16.45 11.45 -9.04
C ALA A 445 16.18 10.67 -7.74
N GLY A 446 15.81 11.41 -6.68
CA GLY A 446 15.65 10.90 -5.32
C GLY A 446 17.00 10.63 -4.64
N ASP A 447 17.03 10.56 -3.32
CA ASP A 447 18.27 10.52 -2.53
C ASP A 447 18.82 9.10 -2.32
N GLY A 448 19.88 8.98 -1.53
CA GLY A 448 20.58 7.74 -1.22
C GLY A 448 21.68 7.35 -2.22
N ASN A 449 22.32 6.22 -1.97
CA ASN A 449 23.49 5.74 -2.72
C ASN A 449 23.22 5.56 -4.22
N LYS A 450 24.05 6.17 -5.08
CA LYS A 450 24.01 6.07 -6.54
C LYS A 450 25.32 5.47 -7.06
N THR A 451 25.23 4.32 -7.71
CA THR A 451 26.37 3.68 -8.40
C THR A 451 26.36 4.03 -9.88
N VAL A 452 27.49 4.55 -10.39
CA VAL A 452 27.72 4.76 -11.82
C VAL A 452 28.64 3.66 -12.34
N TYR A 453 28.17 2.95 -13.36
CA TYR A 453 28.91 1.91 -14.07
C TYR A 453 29.41 2.45 -15.40
N VAL A 454 30.65 2.14 -15.76
CA VAL A 454 31.24 2.49 -17.05
C VAL A 454 31.81 1.24 -17.70
N ARG A 455 31.47 1.00 -18.97
CA ARG A 455 32.19 0.07 -19.83
C ARG A 455 33.38 0.77 -20.44
N LEU A 456 34.58 0.21 -20.29
CA LEU A 456 35.73 0.51 -21.13
C LEU A 456 35.69 -0.44 -22.32
N ILE A 457 35.86 0.07 -23.54
CA ILE A 457 35.79 -0.70 -24.80
C ILE A 457 37.04 -0.39 -25.63
N ASP A 458 37.79 -1.45 -25.97
CA ASP A 458 39.00 -1.38 -26.79
C ASP A 458 38.72 -1.45 -28.32
N ARG A 459 39.78 -1.51 -29.12
CA ARG A 459 39.71 -1.62 -30.59
C ARG A 459 39.23 -2.98 -31.08
N ALA A 460 39.46 -4.05 -30.31
CA ALA A 460 39.08 -5.43 -30.64
C ALA A 460 37.64 -5.78 -30.23
N GLY A 461 37.03 -4.95 -29.37
CA GLY A 461 35.70 -5.12 -28.82
C GLY A 461 35.66 -5.85 -27.47
N ASN A 462 36.77 -5.94 -26.72
CA ASN A 462 36.69 -6.42 -25.34
C ASN A 462 36.11 -5.35 -24.42
N ILE A 463 35.45 -5.79 -23.34
CA ILE A 463 34.65 -4.92 -22.48
C ILE A 463 34.93 -5.24 -21.01
N THR A 464 35.38 -4.24 -20.27
CA THR A 464 35.45 -4.28 -18.79
C THR A 464 34.44 -3.30 -18.21
N VAL A 465 33.72 -3.72 -17.17
CA VAL A 465 32.88 -2.83 -16.37
C VAL A 465 33.67 -2.36 -15.14
N ILE A 466 33.84 -1.05 -15.02
CA ILE A 466 34.31 -0.36 -13.82
C ILE A 466 33.12 0.36 -13.17
N GLN A 467 33.18 0.60 -11.86
CA GLN A 467 32.11 1.27 -11.12
C GLN A 467 32.65 2.11 -9.96
N ASP A 468 31.91 3.15 -9.59
CA ASP A 468 32.09 3.90 -8.34
C ASP A 468 30.71 4.35 -7.82
N SER A 469 30.61 4.77 -6.56
CA SER A 469 29.34 5.17 -5.94
C SER A 469 29.45 6.42 -5.06
N ILE A 470 28.37 7.21 -5.02
CA ILE A 470 28.26 8.39 -4.18
C ILE A 470 26.86 8.46 -3.56
N ILE A 471 26.76 8.92 -2.31
CA ILE A 471 25.47 9.21 -1.68
C ILE A 471 24.98 10.56 -2.21
N LEU A 472 23.89 10.54 -2.98
CA LEU A 472 23.18 11.76 -3.36
C LEU A 472 22.24 12.13 -2.21
N ASP A 473 22.36 13.35 -1.70
CA ASP A 473 21.46 13.89 -0.70
C ASP A 473 20.99 15.29 -1.08
N THR A 474 19.70 15.38 -1.43
CA THR A 474 19.03 16.61 -1.82
C THR A 474 18.07 17.18 -0.78
N THR A 475 17.89 16.51 0.37
CA THR A 475 16.81 16.79 1.35
C THR A 475 17.40 17.26 2.69
N PRO A 476 17.30 18.56 3.05
CA PRO A 476 17.83 19.03 4.33
C PRO A 476 17.16 18.37 5.55
N PRO A 477 17.88 18.26 6.69
CA PRO A 477 17.38 17.56 7.85
C PRO A 477 16.20 18.30 8.46
N THR A 478 15.26 17.54 9.01
CA THR A 478 14.05 18.07 9.64
C THR A 478 13.82 17.45 11.00
N GLY A 479 13.02 18.13 11.82
CA GLY A 479 12.66 17.76 13.17
C GLY A 479 11.95 18.92 13.88
N THR A 480 11.81 18.80 15.19
CA THR A 480 11.33 19.86 16.09
C THR A 480 12.43 20.26 17.06
N VAL A 481 12.54 21.56 17.33
CA VAL A 481 13.40 22.12 18.38
C VAL A 481 12.50 22.76 19.43
N VAL A 482 12.68 22.37 20.69
CA VAL A 482 11.95 22.92 21.84
C VAL A 482 12.96 23.58 22.78
N VAL A 483 12.64 24.78 23.25
CA VAL A 483 13.49 25.56 24.15
C VAL A 483 12.77 25.69 25.49
N ASN A 484 13.44 25.37 26.60
CA ASN A 484 12.93 25.56 27.96
C ASN A 484 11.56 24.87 28.24
N ASP A 485 11.38 23.62 27.81
CA ASP A 485 10.08 22.89 27.78
C ASP A 485 8.94 23.63 27.02
N GLY A 486 9.25 24.64 26.21
CA GLY A 486 8.27 25.55 25.61
C GLY A 486 7.76 26.65 26.54
N ARG A 487 8.34 26.82 27.74
CA ARG A 487 7.96 27.88 28.69
C ARG A 487 8.56 29.22 28.29
N ALA A 488 7.70 30.23 28.19
CA ALA A 488 8.08 31.61 27.82
C ALA A 488 8.97 32.34 28.86
N TYR A 489 9.10 31.80 30.08
CA TYR A 489 9.85 32.38 31.18
C TYR A 489 10.76 31.34 31.86
N THR A 490 11.87 31.80 32.43
CA THR A 490 12.78 31.01 33.28
C THR A 490 13.52 31.90 34.26
N ASN A 491 13.91 31.38 35.41
CA ASN A 491 14.88 32.00 36.30
C ASN A 491 16.27 31.34 36.28
N ASP A 492 16.47 30.25 35.53
CA ASP A 492 17.81 29.72 35.28
C ASP A 492 18.42 30.35 34.02
N SER A 493 19.61 30.93 34.19
CA SER A 493 20.49 31.36 33.10
C SER A 493 20.88 30.24 32.12
N ASN A 494 20.67 28.96 32.46
CA ASN A 494 21.05 27.79 31.68
C ASN A 494 19.82 27.15 31.01
N VAL A 495 19.45 27.69 29.86
CA VAL A 495 18.27 27.25 29.09
C VAL A 495 18.54 25.93 28.37
N TYR A 496 17.69 24.93 28.62
CA TYR A 496 17.72 23.65 27.92
C TYR A 496 17.11 23.75 26.52
N VAL A 497 17.66 22.99 25.57
CA VAL A 497 17.20 22.91 24.17
C VAL A 497 17.15 21.45 23.75
N ASP A 498 15.95 20.97 23.48
CA ASP A 498 15.66 19.62 22.98
C ASP A 498 15.49 19.62 21.46
N ILE A 499 16.00 18.56 20.82
CA ILE A 499 15.95 18.34 19.37
C ILE A 499 15.44 16.92 19.12
N THR A 500 14.27 16.82 18.48
CA THR A 500 13.71 15.55 18.02
C THR A 500 13.71 15.54 16.48
N PRO A 501 14.60 14.77 15.83
CA PRO A 501 14.57 14.61 14.37
C PRO A 501 13.27 13.99 13.87
N THR A 502 12.86 14.31 12.65
CA THR A 502 11.76 13.63 11.97
C THR A 502 12.08 12.14 11.81
N ALA A 503 11.09 11.26 12.00
CA ALA A 503 11.28 9.82 11.87
C ALA A 503 11.86 9.45 10.48
N GLY A 504 13.08 8.91 10.48
CA GLY A 504 13.85 8.54 9.28
C GLY A 504 15.06 9.43 9.00
N VAL A 505 15.20 10.59 9.65
CA VAL A 505 16.41 11.42 9.62
C VAL A 505 17.43 10.83 10.60
N THR A 506 18.62 10.45 10.11
CA THR A 506 19.64 9.72 10.90
C THR A 506 21.07 10.21 10.68
N ASP A 507 21.23 11.30 9.95
CA ASP A 507 22.43 11.81 9.28
C ASP A 507 22.86 13.19 9.80
N ILE A 508 22.20 13.72 10.83
CA ILE A 508 22.56 14.99 11.47
C ILE A 508 23.89 14.83 12.24
N VAL A 509 24.92 15.58 11.86
CA VAL A 509 26.25 15.54 12.49
C VAL A 509 26.54 16.73 13.39
N SER A 510 25.89 17.87 13.16
CA SER A 510 26.12 19.09 13.95
C SER A 510 24.90 19.98 14.07
N ILE A 511 24.93 20.82 15.11
CA ILE A 511 23.91 21.80 15.44
C ILE A 511 24.57 23.17 15.42
N ARG A 512 23.99 24.12 14.70
CA ARG A 512 24.43 25.51 14.67
C ARG A 512 23.38 26.38 15.34
N TYR A 513 23.75 27.14 16.36
CA TYR A 513 22.81 27.99 17.11
C TYR A 513 23.30 29.43 17.28
N THR A 514 22.38 30.37 17.42
CA THR A 514 22.65 31.76 17.82
C THR A 514 21.90 32.11 19.10
N LEU A 515 22.41 33.09 19.83
CA LEU A 515 21.76 33.75 20.95
C LEU A 515 21.74 35.25 20.67
N ASN A 516 20.57 35.89 20.66
CA ASN A 516 20.38 37.32 20.44
C ASN A 516 21.07 37.87 19.17
N GLY A 517 21.17 37.06 18.11
CA GLY A 517 21.86 37.43 16.86
C GLY A 517 23.39 37.52 16.96
N LEU A 518 24.00 37.03 18.06
CA LEU A 518 25.45 36.87 18.18
C LEU A 518 25.97 35.83 17.15
N PRO A 519 27.28 35.86 16.81
CA PRO A 519 27.86 34.92 15.86
C PRO A 519 27.54 33.45 16.17
N PRO A 520 27.18 32.63 15.16
CA PRO A 520 26.69 31.28 15.39
C PRO A 520 27.75 30.37 15.99
N THR A 521 27.38 29.67 17.07
CA THR A 521 28.16 28.58 17.66
C THR A 521 27.76 27.26 17.00
N THR A 522 28.73 26.41 16.66
CA THR A 522 28.48 25.08 16.09
C THR A 522 29.01 24.00 17.04
N ILE A 523 28.18 23.00 17.33
CA ILE A 523 28.50 21.86 18.20
C ILE A 523 28.20 20.55 17.47
N ALA A 524 28.78 19.44 17.94
CA ALA A 524 28.41 18.10 17.46
C ALA A 524 26.94 17.80 17.79
N TYR A 525 26.29 16.95 16.99
CA TYR A 525 24.88 16.59 17.20
C TYR A 525 24.65 15.89 18.55
N THR A 526 23.54 16.25 19.18
CA THR A 526 23.01 15.68 20.41
C THR A 526 21.49 15.90 20.42
N ASN A 527 20.73 14.97 21.00
CA ASN A 527 19.28 15.13 21.15
C ASN A 527 18.91 16.30 22.07
N SER A 528 19.82 16.75 22.93
CA SER A 528 19.60 17.88 23.83
C SER A 528 20.91 18.58 24.21
N PHE A 529 20.86 19.89 24.45
CA PHE A 529 21.99 20.66 24.99
C PHE A 529 21.50 21.86 25.83
N THR A 530 22.44 22.60 26.42
CA THR A 530 22.14 23.75 27.29
C THR A 530 22.87 25.00 26.79
N ILE A 531 22.15 26.12 26.70
CA ILE A 531 22.67 27.44 26.34
C ILE A 531 22.66 28.32 27.59
N ASN A 532 23.82 28.86 27.98
CA ASN A 532 23.82 29.94 28.96
C ASN A 532 23.38 31.25 28.28
N VAL A 533 22.26 31.82 28.72
CA VAL A 533 21.63 33.03 28.15
C VAL A 533 22.06 34.34 28.83
N GLY A 534 23.07 34.26 29.70
CA GLY A 534 23.58 35.38 30.50
C GLY A 534 22.84 35.59 31.83
N SER A 535 23.19 36.66 32.54
CA SER A 535 22.70 36.99 33.88
C SER A 535 22.03 38.37 33.94
N THR A 536 21.36 38.76 32.86
CA THR A 536 20.59 40.01 32.75
C THR A 536 19.18 39.63 32.32
N ASP A 537 18.15 40.09 33.02
CA ASP A 537 16.76 39.75 32.70
C ASP A 537 16.31 40.25 31.32
N GLY A 538 15.14 39.80 30.87
CA GLY A 538 14.54 40.12 29.58
C GLY A 538 14.68 39.02 28.52
N GLU A 539 14.04 39.24 27.37
CA GLU A 539 13.91 38.26 26.29
C GLU A 539 15.27 37.80 25.72
N LYS A 540 15.35 36.50 25.44
CA LYS A 540 16.47 35.80 24.82
C LYS A 540 15.98 35.13 23.55
N ALA A 541 16.38 35.64 22.39
CA ALA A 541 16.12 35.01 21.11
C ALA A 541 17.16 33.91 20.85
N ILE A 542 16.70 32.68 20.69
CA ILE A 542 17.52 31.52 20.35
C ILE A 542 17.12 31.04 18.96
N THR A 543 18.10 30.85 18.08
CA THR A 543 17.87 30.20 16.78
C THR A 543 18.72 28.95 16.66
N VAL A 544 18.21 27.92 15.99
CA VAL A 544 18.87 26.62 15.80
C VAL A 544 18.71 26.16 14.36
N GLU A 545 19.79 25.59 13.82
CA GLU A 545 19.84 24.91 12.53
C GLU A 545 20.52 23.55 12.72
N LEU A 546 20.02 22.52 12.04
CA LEU A 546 20.58 21.17 12.03
C LEU A 546 21.37 20.97 10.73
N ILE A 547 22.51 20.30 10.79
CA ILE A 547 23.44 20.12 9.66
C ILE A 547 23.81 18.63 9.54
N ASP A 548 23.68 18.08 8.34
CA ASP A 548 23.87 16.66 8.01
C ASP A 548 25.29 16.32 7.47
N GLU A 549 25.52 15.02 7.21
CA GLU A 549 26.74 14.48 6.59
C GLU A 549 27.04 15.05 5.18
N ALA A 550 26.02 15.50 4.44
CA ALA A 550 26.15 16.12 3.13
C ALA A 550 26.36 17.65 3.19
N GLY A 551 26.26 18.25 4.37
CA GLY A 551 26.34 19.69 4.61
C GLY A 551 25.08 20.48 4.22
N ARG A 552 23.89 19.87 4.11
CA ARG A 552 22.66 20.67 4.07
C ARG A 552 22.40 21.28 5.43
N VAL A 553 21.53 22.30 5.44
CA VAL A 553 21.12 23.02 6.64
C VAL A 553 19.60 22.99 6.69
N SER A 554 19.04 22.62 7.84
CA SER A 554 17.58 22.61 8.09
C SER A 554 16.95 23.99 7.85
N PRO A 555 15.60 24.07 7.79
CA PRO A 555 14.91 25.32 8.10
C PRO A 555 15.40 25.90 9.44
N LEU A 556 15.40 27.22 9.55
CA LEU A 556 15.79 27.93 10.78
C LEU A 556 14.70 27.77 11.83
N TYR A 557 15.00 27.06 12.91
CA TYR A 557 14.16 27.02 14.10
C TYR A 557 14.43 28.25 14.97
N SER A 558 13.39 28.88 15.50
CA SER A 558 13.50 30.09 16.31
C SER A 558 12.55 30.03 17.50
N ALA A 559 13.04 30.41 18.67
CA ALA A 559 12.25 30.54 19.89
C ALA A 559 12.70 31.76 20.70
N THR A 560 11.83 32.27 21.57
CA THR A 560 12.22 33.24 22.61
C THR A 560 11.90 32.70 23.99
N VAL A 561 12.73 33.05 24.96
CA VAL A 561 12.50 32.80 26.40
C VAL A 561 12.91 34.04 27.17
N THR A 562 12.10 34.48 28.12
CA THR A 562 12.43 35.60 29.02
C THR A 562 13.17 35.06 30.23
N LEU A 563 14.41 35.51 30.42
CA LEU A 563 15.08 35.34 31.71
C LEU A 563 14.49 36.36 32.68
N ASP A 564 14.08 35.92 33.86
CA ASP A 564 13.60 36.77 34.94
C ASP A 564 14.06 36.20 36.27
N THR A 565 14.88 36.95 36.99
CA THR A 565 15.51 36.54 38.26
C THR A 565 15.03 37.34 39.47
N ILE A 566 13.92 38.10 39.33
CA ILE A 566 13.40 39.00 40.36
C ILE A 566 12.18 38.37 41.07
N PRO A 567 12.26 38.04 42.38
CA PRO A 567 11.11 37.50 43.11
C PRO A 567 9.95 38.49 43.28
N PRO A 568 8.68 38.02 43.28
CA PRO A 568 7.50 38.85 43.51
C PRO A 568 7.58 39.72 44.77
N VAL A 569 7.17 40.98 44.65
CA VAL A 569 7.12 41.94 45.75
C VAL A 569 5.76 41.87 46.44
N VAL A 570 5.76 41.45 47.71
CA VAL A 570 4.57 41.39 48.57
C VAL A 570 4.39 42.70 49.34
N SER A 571 3.14 43.04 49.66
CA SER A 571 2.72 44.18 50.46
C SER A 571 1.52 43.83 51.35
N GLY A 572 1.34 44.58 52.44
CA GLY A 572 0.31 44.33 53.46
C GLY A 572 0.80 43.46 54.62
N VAL A 573 1.75 42.54 54.39
CA VAL A 573 2.46 41.77 55.42
C VAL A 573 3.97 41.82 55.21
N ALA A 574 4.73 41.54 56.28
CA ALA A 574 6.19 41.46 56.29
C ALA A 574 6.67 40.22 57.08
N GLU A 575 7.89 39.75 56.79
CA GLU A 575 8.48 38.57 57.43
C GLU A 575 8.58 38.72 58.96
N GLY A 576 8.08 37.72 59.70
CA GLY A 576 7.97 37.75 61.15
C GLY A 576 6.92 38.74 61.69
N GLY A 577 6.07 39.31 60.82
CA GLY A 577 5.09 40.33 61.19
C GLY A 577 4.02 39.79 62.14
N SER A 578 3.56 40.63 63.08
CA SER A 578 2.51 40.28 64.05
C SER A 578 1.49 41.40 64.13
N TYR A 579 0.22 41.07 63.91
CA TYR A 579 -0.85 42.02 63.63
C TYR A 579 -2.06 41.81 64.55
N THR A 580 -2.56 42.88 65.16
CA THR A 580 -3.76 42.86 66.03
C THR A 580 -5.06 43.20 65.29
N SER A 581 -5.00 43.23 63.95
CA SER A 581 -6.09 43.53 63.03
C SER A 581 -5.95 42.73 61.73
N SER A 582 -7.04 42.60 60.97
CA SER A 582 -7.03 41.93 59.66
C SER A 582 -6.05 42.61 58.70
N GLN A 583 -5.31 41.83 57.89
CA GLN A 583 -4.38 42.36 56.89
C GLN A 583 -4.86 42.06 55.47
N THR A 584 -4.89 43.08 54.60
CA THR A 584 -5.13 42.91 53.17
C THR A 584 -3.80 42.77 52.46
N ILE A 585 -3.56 41.60 51.85
CA ILE A 585 -2.27 41.24 51.27
C ILE A 585 -2.34 41.42 49.76
N THR A 586 -1.37 42.13 49.19
CA THR A 586 -1.20 42.27 47.74
C THR A 586 0.20 41.85 47.33
N PHE A 587 0.32 41.42 46.08
CA PHE A 587 1.58 41.19 45.38
C PHE A 587 1.49 41.76 43.97
N ASN A 588 2.64 42.16 43.42
CA ASN A 588 2.70 42.80 42.11
C ASN A 588 2.45 41.83 40.94
N GLU A 589 2.90 40.58 41.05
CA GLU A 589 2.78 39.56 40.00
C GLU A 589 2.79 38.13 40.54
N GLY A 590 2.54 37.17 39.64
CA GLY A 590 2.55 35.74 39.95
C GLY A 590 1.25 35.22 40.56
N THR A 591 1.37 34.11 41.28
CA THR A 591 0.30 33.42 42.01
C THR A 591 0.73 33.16 43.45
N ALA A 592 -0.21 33.04 44.38
CA ALA A 592 0.11 32.84 45.78
C ALA A 592 -0.57 31.63 46.41
N THR A 593 0.05 31.11 47.46
CA THR A 593 -0.58 30.22 48.44
C THR A 593 -0.43 30.81 49.84
N LEU A 594 -1.41 30.53 50.70
CA LEU A 594 -1.42 30.85 52.12
C LEU A 594 -1.66 29.56 52.90
N ASN A 595 -0.70 29.15 53.73
CA ASN A 595 -0.67 27.83 54.38
C ASN A 595 -0.86 26.65 53.39
N GLY A 596 -0.38 26.81 52.15
CA GLY A 596 -0.48 25.82 51.07
C GLY A 596 -1.81 25.83 50.29
N GLY A 597 -2.85 26.51 50.76
CA GLY A 597 -4.08 26.75 49.99
C GLY A 597 -3.90 27.93 49.03
N SER A 598 -4.58 27.94 47.87
CA SER A 598 -4.48 29.04 46.90
C SER A 598 -4.96 30.38 47.50
N PHE A 599 -4.26 31.46 47.19
CA PHE A 599 -4.50 32.81 47.72
C PHE A 599 -4.50 33.87 46.61
N VAL A 600 -5.44 34.82 46.68
CA VAL A 600 -5.67 35.84 45.63
C VAL A 600 -5.20 37.22 46.10
N SER A 601 -4.43 37.92 45.26
CA SER A 601 -3.95 39.28 45.54
C SER A 601 -5.12 40.22 45.86
N GLY A 602 -5.02 40.98 46.96
CA GLY A 602 -6.09 41.84 47.46
C GLY A 602 -7.05 41.17 48.46
N THR A 603 -6.86 39.89 48.79
CA THR A 603 -7.66 39.21 49.82
C THR A 603 -7.27 39.69 51.22
N THR A 604 -8.27 39.90 52.08
CA THR A 604 -8.07 40.17 53.51
C THR A 604 -8.00 38.87 54.29
N VAL A 605 -6.92 38.68 55.06
CA VAL A 605 -6.82 37.64 56.09
C VAL A 605 -7.32 38.24 57.40
N ASP A 606 -8.39 37.69 57.97
CA ASP A 606 -9.05 38.24 59.16
C ASP A 606 -9.17 37.27 60.35
N THR A 607 -8.84 35.99 60.18
CA THR A 607 -8.82 35.01 61.28
C THR A 607 -7.51 35.05 62.05
N ASP A 608 -7.57 34.82 63.35
CA ASP A 608 -6.38 34.69 64.20
C ASP A 608 -5.64 33.38 63.88
N GLY A 609 -4.32 33.44 63.81
CA GLY A 609 -3.50 32.31 63.39
C GLY A 609 -2.08 32.70 62.98
N SER A 610 -1.27 31.69 62.70
CA SER A 610 0.03 31.83 62.04
C SER A 610 -0.09 31.44 60.57
N TYR A 611 0.62 32.17 59.73
CA TYR A 611 0.48 32.12 58.29
C TYR A 611 1.82 32.08 57.59
N VAL A 612 1.92 31.22 56.57
CA VAL A 612 3.02 31.16 55.61
C VAL A 612 2.43 31.48 54.24
N LEU A 613 2.72 32.67 53.74
CA LEU A 613 2.42 33.09 52.37
C LEU A 613 3.61 32.70 51.48
N VAL A 614 3.36 32.06 50.34
CA VAL A 614 4.36 31.84 49.28
C VAL A 614 3.79 32.40 47.99
N VAL A 615 4.45 33.41 47.41
CA VAL A 615 4.09 34.02 46.13
C VAL A 615 5.15 33.66 45.10
N THR A 616 4.75 33.10 43.96
CA THR A 616 5.65 32.63 42.89
C THR A 616 5.21 33.20 41.53
N ASP A 617 6.16 33.72 40.76
CA ASP A 617 5.91 34.25 39.41
C ASP A 617 5.82 33.15 38.32
N SER A 618 5.75 33.59 37.06
CA SER A 618 5.74 32.72 35.87
C SER A 618 7.11 32.12 35.52
N ALA A 619 8.21 32.67 36.05
CA ALA A 619 9.59 32.23 35.81
C ALA A 619 10.06 31.17 36.82
N GLY A 620 9.42 31.13 38.00
CA GLY A 620 9.74 30.25 39.12
C GLY A 620 10.37 30.96 40.32
N ASN A 621 10.49 32.29 40.36
CA ASN A 621 11.01 32.99 41.54
C ASN A 621 9.92 33.07 42.61
N SER A 622 10.29 32.83 43.87
CA SER A 622 9.33 32.77 44.97
C SER A 622 9.72 33.66 46.15
N THR A 623 8.78 34.49 46.61
CA THR A 623 8.86 35.23 47.87
C THR A 623 8.00 34.51 48.92
N THR A 624 8.64 34.08 50.01
CA THR A 624 7.94 33.51 51.18
C THR A 624 7.88 34.56 52.30
N ILE A 625 6.73 34.71 52.94
CA ILE A 625 6.53 35.57 54.12
C ILE A 625 5.78 34.80 55.21
N THR A 626 6.35 34.73 56.41
CA THR A 626 5.70 34.24 57.63
C THR A 626 5.14 35.40 58.46
N PHE A 627 3.91 35.27 58.97
CA PHE A 627 3.28 36.30 59.83
C PHE A 627 2.21 35.71 60.77
N ILE A 628 1.74 36.52 61.72
CA ILE A 628 0.73 36.16 62.72
C ILE A 628 -0.38 37.22 62.78
N ILE A 629 -1.64 36.79 62.89
CA ILE A 629 -2.77 37.64 63.30
C ILE A 629 -3.27 37.18 64.67
N ASN A 630 -3.50 38.12 65.58
CA ASN A 630 -3.94 37.87 66.96
C ASN A 630 -4.77 39.05 67.50
N LYS A 631 -6.10 38.95 67.38
CA LYS A 631 -7.07 39.97 67.77
C LYS A 631 -7.46 39.88 69.25
N PRO A 632 -7.81 41.01 69.90
CA PRO A 632 -8.38 40.98 71.24
C PRO A 632 -9.80 40.41 71.24
N ALA A 633 -10.11 39.55 72.22
CA ALA A 633 -11.43 38.93 72.38
C ALA A 633 -12.53 39.97 72.73
N PRO A 634 -13.79 39.79 72.26
CA PRO A 634 -14.88 40.73 72.50
C PRO A 634 -15.38 40.68 73.97
N ILE A 635 -15.76 41.85 74.48
CA ILE A 635 -16.31 42.01 75.85
C ILE A 635 -17.82 41.76 75.83
N ARG A 636 -18.31 41.02 76.84
CA ARG A 636 -19.70 40.60 76.98
C ARG A 636 -20.28 40.93 78.36
N TYR A 637 -21.61 41.06 78.40
CA TYR A 637 -22.42 41.50 79.53
C TYR A 637 -23.63 40.59 79.73
N SER A 638 -24.24 40.64 80.91
CA SER A 638 -25.34 39.77 81.35
C SER A 638 -26.55 40.55 81.86
N VAL A 639 -27.70 39.87 81.89
CA VAL A 639 -28.96 40.40 82.45
C VAL A 639 -29.45 39.47 83.55
N LYS A 640 -29.96 40.03 84.64
CA LYS A 640 -30.43 39.28 85.82
C LYS A 640 -31.77 39.81 86.30
N TYR A 641 -32.57 38.94 86.88
CA TYR A 641 -33.86 39.27 87.49
C TYR A 641 -33.77 39.11 89.02
N ASP A 642 -34.50 39.95 89.75
CA ASP A 642 -34.55 39.99 91.21
C ASP A 642 -36.02 40.10 91.67
N GLY A 643 -36.50 39.17 92.50
CA GLY A 643 -37.90 39.11 92.93
C GLY A 643 -38.36 40.28 93.80
N ASN A 644 -37.45 41.14 94.25
CA ASN A 644 -37.69 42.42 94.90
C ASN A 644 -38.74 42.36 96.01
N GLY A 645 -38.48 41.53 97.02
CA GLY A 645 -39.40 41.30 98.14
C GLY A 645 -40.61 40.42 97.80
N ALA A 646 -40.51 39.58 96.76
CA ALA A 646 -41.41 38.45 96.57
C ALA A 646 -41.47 37.55 97.82
N THR A 647 -42.63 36.94 98.05
CA THR A 647 -42.88 35.99 99.15
C THR A 647 -43.06 34.55 98.66
N GLY A 648 -42.82 34.29 97.38
CA GLY A 648 -42.92 32.99 96.71
C GLY A 648 -42.71 33.10 95.20
N GLY A 649 -42.59 31.97 94.53
CA GLY A 649 -42.14 31.88 93.13
C GLY A 649 -40.61 31.82 93.00
N GLN A 650 -40.09 31.96 91.78
CA GLN A 650 -38.67 32.06 91.45
C GLN A 650 -38.46 33.14 90.39
N GLU A 651 -37.28 33.73 90.34
CA GLU A 651 -36.88 34.68 89.30
C GLU A 651 -36.67 33.99 87.94
N PRO A 652 -37.03 34.63 86.80
CA PRO A 652 -36.59 34.17 85.48
C PRO A 652 -35.06 34.18 85.36
N VAL A 653 -34.52 33.28 84.55
CA VAL A 653 -33.08 33.20 84.25
C VAL A 653 -32.86 33.53 82.79
N ASP A 654 -32.16 34.65 82.53
CA ASP A 654 -31.52 34.88 81.25
C ASP A 654 -30.15 34.18 81.25
N SER A 655 -29.94 33.26 80.32
CA SER A 655 -28.69 32.51 80.16
C SER A 655 -27.81 33.07 79.04
N GLN A 656 -28.18 34.18 78.41
CA GLN A 656 -27.46 34.77 77.28
C GLN A 656 -26.36 35.72 77.72
N SER A 657 -25.39 35.94 76.82
CA SER A 657 -24.30 36.91 76.97
C SER A 657 -24.34 37.89 75.80
N TYR A 658 -24.42 39.18 76.08
CA TYR A 658 -24.66 40.23 75.10
C TYR A 658 -23.42 41.10 74.89
N GLU A 659 -23.15 41.52 73.66
CA GLU A 659 -22.10 42.51 73.37
C GLU A 659 -22.70 43.93 73.38
N ASN A 660 -21.87 44.97 73.47
CA ASN A 660 -22.37 46.35 73.57
C ASN A 660 -23.33 46.71 72.42
N GLY A 661 -24.45 47.34 72.73
CA GLY A 661 -25.50 47.72 71.77
C GLY A 661 -26.53 46.63 71.43
N HIS A 662 -26.31 45.36 71.83
CA HIS A 662 -27.28 44.28 71.57
C HIS A 662 -28.61 44.50 72.28
N THR A 663 -29.70 44.15 71.61
CA THR A 663 -31.07 44.24 72.14
C THR A 663 -31.43 43.00 72.96
N VAL A 664 -31.84 43.24 74.21
CA VAL A 664 -32.38 42.26 75.16
C VAL A 664 -33.90 42.30 75.09
N THR A 665 -34.55 41.15 75.25
CA THR A 665 -36.01 41.06 75.47
C THR A 665 -36.30 40.73 76.93
N VAL A 666 -37.15 41.53 77.57
CA VAL A 666 -37.48 41.42 78.99
C VAL A 666 -38.45 40.26 79.21
N SER A 667 -38.07 39.35 80.12
CA SER A 667 -38.85 38.16 80.47
C SER A 667 -40.19 38.50 81.12
N ASP A 668 -41.14 37.58 81.03
CA ASP A 668 -42.39 37.63 81.78
C ASP A 668 -42.19 37.18 83.24
N ASN A 669 -43.29 37.04 83.99
CA ASN A 669 -43.26 36.45 85.33
C ASN A 669 -43.41 34.91 85.27
N SER A 670 -42.65 34.25 84.38
CA SER A 670 -42.73 32.80 84.12
C SER A 670 -42.38 31.95 85.35
N GLY A 671 -41.51 32.45 86.24
CA GLY A 671 -41.22 31.82 87.53
C GLY A 671 -42.31 32.01 88.60
N ASN A 672 -43.44 32.62 88.24
CA ASN A 672 -44.63 32.81 89.10
C ASN A 672 -44.32 33.51 90.43
N LEU A 673 -43.52 34.58 90.40
CA LEU A 673 -43.28 35.44 91.55
C LEU A 673 -44.60 35.97 92.12
N VAL A 674 -44.77 35.84 93.43
CA VAL A 674 -45.94 36.32 94.18
C VAL A 674 -45.52 37.07 95.43
N ARG A 675 -46.15 38.21 95.71
CA ARG A 675 -45.91 39.03 96.90
C ARG A 675 -47.23 39.29 97.63
N THR A 676 -47.36 38.78 98.85
CA THR A 676 -48.64 38.77 99.58
C THR A 676 -49.22 40.18 99.74
N GLY A 677 -50.40 40.41 99.15
CA GLY A 677 -51.09 41.72 99.17
C GLY A 677 -50.74 42.67 98.02
N PHE A 678 -49.93 42.21 97.05
CA PHE A 678 -49.53 42.95 95.86
C PHE A 678 -49.82 42.13 94.60
N THR A 679 -49.82 42.80 93.45
CA THR A 679 -49.88 42.23 92.11
C THR A 679 -48.58 42.59 91.38
N PHE A 680 -48.02 41.66 90.60
CA PHE A 680 -46.86 41.91 89.75
C PHE A 680 -47.26 42.87 88.61
N ASP A 681 -46.55 43.98 88.46
CA ASP A 681 -46.90 45.10 87.55
C ASP A 681 -45.80 45.34 86.48
N GLY A 682 -44.79 44.47 86.42
CA GLY A 682 -43.65 44.54 85.49
C GLY A 682 -42.29 44.36 86.16
N TRP A 683 -41.24 44.77 85.46
CA TRP A 683 -39.86 44.85 85.95
C TRP A 683 -39.40 46.31 85.98
N ASN A 684 -38.38 46.63 86.79
CA ASN A 684 -37.82 47.97 86.91
C ASN A 684 -36.28 47.93 87.03
N THR A 685 -35.56 48.92 86.51
CA THR A 685 -34.08 49.00 86.65
C THR A 685 -33.60 49.36 88.07
N SER A 686 -34.50 49.53 89.05
CA SER A 686 -34.17 49.89 90.43
C SER A 686 -35.17 49.29 91.42
N ALA A 687 -34.66 48.76 92.54
CA ALA A 687 -35.46 48.01 93.52
C ALA A 687 -36.56 48.84 94.21
N ASP A 688 -36.39 50.16 94.30
CA ASP A 688 -37.40 51.08 94.85
C ASP A 688 -38.50 51.45 93.83
N GLY A 689 -38.39 51.00 92.58
CA GLY A 689 -39.31 51.33 91.49
C GLY A 689 -39.08 52.70 90.84
N SER A 690 -38.00 53.42 91.20
CA SER A 690 -37.68 54.74 90.64
C SER A 690 -37.09 54.72 89.23
N GLY A 691 -36.63 53.55 88.77
CA GLY A 691 -35.98 53.34 87.48
C GLY A 691 -36.93 53.17 86.30
N VAL A 692 -36.37 52.80 85.15
CA VAL A 692 -37.16 52.52 83.93
C VAL A 692 -37.96 51.24 84.13
N SER A 693 -39.27 51.30 83.85
CA SER A 693 -40.18 50.15 83.97
C SER A 693 -40.37 49.45 82.62
N TYR A 694 -40.32 48.12 82.63
CA TYR A 694 -40.50 47.25 81.47
C TYR A 694 -41.60 46.23 81.74
N LEU A 695 -42.50 46.04 80.77
CA LEU A 695 -43.44 44.92 80.78
C LEU A 695 -42.80 43.70 80.10
N ALA A 696 -43.43 42.53 80.24
CA ALA A 696 -43.03 41.33 79.51
C ALA A 696 -42.96 41.61 78.00
N ASN A 697 -41.91 41.12 77.34
CA ASN A 697 -41.60 41.33 75.93
C ASN A 697 -41.28 42.78 75.50
N HIS A 698 -41.11 43.72 76.44
CA HIS A 698 -40.41 44.97 76.12
C HIS A 698 -38.93 44.70 75.82
N THR A 699 -38.27 45.59 75.10
CA THR A 699 -36.84 45.46 74.74
C THR A 699 -36.02 46.67 75.19
N PHE A 700 -34.73 46.46 75.45
CA PHE A 700 -33.74 47.52 75.68
C PHE A 700 -32.37 47.11 75.12
N ASN A 701 -31.47 48.07 74.89
CA ASN A 701 -30.12 47.77 74.42
C ASN A 701 -29.11 47.77 75.59
N ILE A 702 -28.16 46.84 75.56
CA ILE A 702 -27.05 46.76 76.52
C ILE A 702 -26.07 47.93 76.30
N ASN A 703 -25.76 48.66 77.37
CA ASN A 703 -24.88 49.82 77.36
C ASN A 703 -23.62 49.55 78.19
N ALA A 704 -22.69 48.77 77.61
CA ALA A 704 -21.36 48.46 78.14
C ALA A 704 -21.30 48.01 79.63
N SER A 705 -22.37 47.41 80.17
CA SER A 705 -22.49 47.01 81.57
C SER A 705 -23.55 45.92 81.77
N ASP A 706 -23.44 45.15 82.86
CA ASP A 706 -24.45 44.21 83.33
C ASP A 706 -25.72 44.94 83.81
N VAL A 707 -26.90 44.34 83.65
CA VAL A 707 -28.19 44.92 84.04
C VAL A 707 -28.96 43.99 84.99
N THR A 708 -29.48 44.55 86.10
CA THR A 708 -30.41 43.85 86.99
C THR A 708 -31.81 44.48 86.90
N LEU A 709 -32.82 43.64 86.75
CA LEU A 709 -34.23 43.99 86.66
C LEU A 709 -34.99 43.49 87.90
N TYR A 710 -35.54 44.41 88.67
CA TYR A 710 -36.23 44.17 89.93
C TYR A 710 -37.74 44.09 89.71
N ALA A 711 -38.43 43.12 90.32
CA ALA A 711 -39.87 42.98 90.16
C ALA A 711 -40.63 44.21 90.70
N LEU A 712 -41.58 44.72 89.91
CA LEU A 712 -42.40 45.89 90.24
C LEU A 712 -43.74 45.41 90.82
N TRP A 713 -44.12 45.99 91.98
CA TRP A 713 -45.22 45.47 92.80
C TRP A 713 -46.30 46.53 93.07
N LYS A 714 -47.48 46.34 92.51
CA LYS A 714 -48.68 47.18 92.71
C LYS A 714 -49.44 46.72 93.95
N VAL A 715 -49.72 47.60 94.90
CA VAL A 715 -50.48 47.25 96.12
C VAL A 715 -51.95 46.96 95.79
N ASN A 716 -52.50 45.88 96.34
CA ASN A 716 -53.90 45.50 96.12
C ASN A 716 -54.85 46.37 96.96
N SER A 717 -56.10 46.51 96.51
CA SER A 717 -57.17 47.20 97.25
C SER A 717 -58.38 46.28 97.42
N TYR A 718 -59.05 46.42 98.56
CA TYR A 718 -60.13 45.53 99.01
C TYR A 718 -61.33 46.33 99.51
N THR A 719 -62.53 45.78 99.32
CA THR A 719 -63.80 46.44 99.65
C THR A 719 -64.31 46.03 101.04
N LEU A 720 -64.54 47.03 101.89
CA LEU A 720 -65.25 46.93 103.16
C LEU A 720 -66.73 47.31 102.97
N SER A 721 -67.64 46.40 103.31
CA SER A 721 -69.09 46.58 103.21
C SER A 721 -69.79 46.64 104.57
N PHE A 722 -70.98 47.23 104.62
CA PHE A 722 -71.70 47.52 105.87
C PHE A 722 -73.17 47.07 105.82
N GLN A 723 -73.52 46.08 106.65
CA GLN A 723 -74.88 45.55 106.82
C GLN A 723 -75.53 46.18 108.05
N SER A 724 -76.38 47.17 107.82
CA SER A 724 -77.03 47.98 108.87
C SER A 724 -78.05 47.23 109.73
N ASN A 725 -78.33 45.96 109.44
CA ASN A 725 -79.28 45.10 110.18
C ASN A 725 -80.63 45.79 110.47
N GLY A 726 -81.19 46.44 109.43
CA GLY A 726 -82.45 47.16 109.48
C GLY A 726 -82.36 48.62 109.96
N GLY A 727 -81.16 49.22 110.00
CA GLY A 727 -80.97 50.67 110.07
C GLY A 727 -80.69 51.30 108.69
N THR A 728 -80.38 52.59 108.66
CA THR A 728 -79.99 53.33 107.44
C THR A 728 -78.80 52.67 106.71
N VAL A 729 -78.83 52.70 105.38
CA VAL A 729 -77.74 52.21 104.51
C VAL A 729 -76.45 52.98 104.77
N VAL A 730 -75.30 52.29 104.70
CA VAL A 730 -73.96 52.87 104.87
C VAL A 730 -73.09 52.50 103.65
N PRO A 731 -72.42 53.46 102.99
CA PRO A 731 -71.60 53.19 101.80
C PRO A 731 -70.40 52.28 102.06
N THR A 732 -70.04 51.49 101.06
CA THR A 732 -68.80 50.68 101.03
C THR A 732 -67.55 51.55 100.95
N GLN A 733 -66.42 51.07 101.49
CA GLN A 733 -65.11 51.71 101.35
C GLN A 733 -64.14 50.79 100.61
N ASN A 734 -63.26 51.35 99.77
CA ASN A 734 -62.14 50.62 99.18
C ASN A 734 -60.85 51.04 99.89
N ILE A 735 -60.11 50.07 100.44
CA ILE A 735 -58.97 50.28 101.33
C ILE A 735 -57.80 49.43 100.82
N SER A 736 -56.60 50.01 100.75
CA SER A 736 -55.40 49.28 100.33
C SER A 736 -55.02 48.18 101.32
N TYR A 737 -54.31 47.15 100.84
CA TYR A 737 -53.88 46.03 101.67
C TYR A 737 -53.20 46.46 102.96
N ASN A 738 -53.63 45.88 104.08
CA ASN A 738 -53.09 46.09 105.42
C ASN A 738 -53.22 47.54 105.95
N VAL A 739 -54.14 48.33 105.39
CA VAL A 739 -54.52 49.67 105.89
C VAL A 739 -55.82 49.56 106.72
N THR A 740 -55.98 50.41 107.74
CA THR A 740 -57.22 50.51 108.52
C THR A 740 -58.31 51.26 107.76
N ALA A 741 -59.58 50.89 108.01
CA ALA A 741 -60.73 51.58 107.43
C ALA A 741 -61.21 52.74 108.31
N THR A 742 -61.78 53.79 107.70
CA THR A 742 -62.36 54.92 108.44
C THR A 742 -63.72 54.54 109.02
N ALA A 743 -64.00 54.90 110.28
CA ALA A 743 -65.31 54.66 110.87
C ALA A 743 -66.41 55.45 110.11
N PRO A 744 -67.45 54.80 109.55
CA PRO A 744 -68.56 55.51 108.94
C PRO A 744 -69.44 56.16 110.02
N THR A 745 -70.24 57.15 109.61
CA THR A 745 -71.29 57.72 110.46
C THR A 745 -72.20 56.60 111.00
N ALA A 746 -72.50 56.64 112.29
CA ALA A 746 -73.36 55.65 112.92
C ALA A 746 -74.74 55.61 112.22
N PRO A 747 -75.23 54.43 111.76
CA PRO A 747 -76.55 54.33 111.18
C PRO A 747 -77.62 54.61 112.24
N THR A 748 -78.84 54.93 111.80
CA THR A 748 -80.00 55.08 112.69
C THR A 748 -81.06 54.01 112.40
N LYS A 749 -81.84 53.65 113.44
CA LYS A 749 -82.94 52.69 113.37
C LYS A 749 -84.04 53.11 114.34
N PRO A 750 -85.25 53.49 113.89
CA PRO A 750 -86.31 53.97 114.77
C PRO A 750 -86.63 52.99 115.90
N GLY A 751 -86.66 53.48 117.14
CA GLY A 751 -86.88 52.67 118.34
C GLY A 751 -85.64 51.96 118.92
N TYR A 752 -84.46 52.07 118.27
CA TYR A 752 -83.23 51.40 118.69
C TYR A 752 -82.02 52.33 118.77
N THR A 753 -81.14 52.07 119.74
CA THR A 753 -79.81 52.67 119.88
C THR A 753 -78.75 51.82 119.17
N PHE A 754 -77.83 52.44 118.43
CA PHE A 754 -76.74 51.75 117.72
C PHE A 754 -75.64 51.27 118.69
N GLY A 755 -75.31 49.99 118.63
CA GLY A 755 -74.36 49.31 119.51
C GLY A 755 -73.00 48.98 118.88
N GLY A 756 -72.68 49.52 117.70
CA GLY A 756 -71.40 49.32 117.01
C GLY A 756 -71.45 48.33 115.83
N TRP A 757 -70.31 48.23 115.14
CA TRP A 757 -70.05 47.34 114.01
C TRP A 757 -69.32 46.07 114.45
N PHE A 758 -69.71 44.92 113.93
CA PHE A 758 -69.20 43.59 114.30
C PHE A 758 -68.75 42.80 113.07
N LYS A 759 -67.81 41.87 113.23
CA LYS A 759 -67.16 41.11 112.13
C LYS A 759 -68.05 40.03 111.53
N GLU A 760 -69.08 39.60 112.26
CA GLU A 760 -69.97 38.52 111.85
C GLU A 760 -71.44 38.80 112.25
N THR A 761 -72.38 38.10 111.61
CA THR A 761 -73.82 38.20 111.87
C THR A 761 -74.24 37.81 113.29
N ALA A 762 -73.39 37.08 114.03
CA ALA A 762 -73.60 36.73 115.43
C ALA A 762 -73.35 37.91 116.41
N LEU A 763 -72.75 39.00 115.93
CA LEU A 763 -72.52 40.24 116.70
C LEU A 763 -71.71 40.02 117.99
N ILE A 764 -70.64 39.22 117.90
CA ILE A 764 -69.74 38.84 119.00
C ILE A 764 -68.47 39.69 118.95
N ASN A 765 -67.74 39.67 117.83
CA ASN A 765 -66.46 40.36 117.68
C ASN A 765 -66.67 41.76 117.14
N GLN A 766 -66.54 42.78 118.00
CA GLN A 766 -66.64 44.17 117.56
C GLN A 766 -65.45 44.53 116.66
N TRP A 767 -65.72 45.25 115.57
CA TRP A 767 -64.68 45.78 114.67
C TRP A 767 -64.08 47.06 115.24
N ASN A 768 -62.75 47.19 115.20
CA ASN A 768 -62.04 48.39 115.64
C ASN A 768 -61.34 49.11 114.49
N PHE A 769 -61.94 50.22 114.02
CA PHE A 769 -61.43 51.06 112.93
C PHE A 769 -60.03 51.69 113.18
N THR A 770 -59.52 51.73 114.42
CA THR A 770 -58.17 52.26 114.70
C THR A 770 -57.07 51.19 114.77
N ARG A 771 -57.41 49.90 114.66
CA ARG A 771 -56.46 48.79 114.85
C ARG A 771 -56.63 47.65 113.84
N ASP A 772 -57.86 47.34 113.47
CA ASP A 772 -58.16 46.21 112.60
C ASP A 772 -57.97 46.64 111.13
N ALA A 773 -57.05 45.99 110.43
CA ALA A 773 -56.67 46.32 109.06
C ALA A 773 -57.42 45.48 108.01
N ILE A 774 -57.56 46.00 106.80
CA ILE A 774 -58.22 45.32 105.68
C ILE A 774 -57.20 44.47 104.90
N THR A 775 -57.31 43.15 105.04
CA THR A 775 -56.46 42.18 104.33
C THR A 775 -57.18 41.42 103.20
N ALA A 776 -58.51 41.49 103.17
CA ALA A 776 -59.38 40.89 102.16
C ALA A 776 -60.74 41.65 102.11
N ASN A 777 -61.55 41.39 101.08
CA ASN A 777 -62.93 41.89 101.01
C ASN A 777 -63.74 41.35 102.20
N MET A 778 -64.45 42.22 102.92
CA MET A 778 -65.20 41.82 104.12
C MET A 778 -66.45 42.68 104.36
N THR A 779 -67.35 42.19 105.22
CA THR A 779 -68.61 42.86 105.57
C THR A 779 -68.77 42.96 107.08
N LEU A 780 -69.19 44.13 107.58
CA LEU A 780 -69.44 44.38 109.00
C LEU A 780 -70.93 44.55 109.28
N TYR A 781 -71.37 44.14 110.47
CA TYR A 781 -72.78 44.00 110.86
C TYR A 781 -73.13 44.90 112.04
N ALA A 782 -74.25 45.60 111.97
CA ALA A 782 -74.70 46.55 113.00
C ALA A 782 -75.42 45.86 114.18
N LYS A 783 -75.11 46.29 115.40
CA LYS A 783 -75.80 45.88 116.64
C LYS A 783 -76.79 46.95 117.11
N TRP A 784 -77.91 46.52 117.71
CA TRP A 784 -79.05 47.38 118.07
C TRP A 784 -79.62 47.05 119.45
N ILE A 785 -80.09 48.05 120.19
CA ILE A 785 -80.68 47.93 121.55
C ILE A 785 -82.02 48.68 121.58
N GLN A 786 -83.10 48.07 122.07
CA GLN A 786 -84.48 48.59 121.99
C GLN A 786 -84.88 49.48 123.19
N ASN A 787 -85.72 50.49 122.94
CA ASN A 787 -86.25 51.42 123.95
C ASN A 787 -87.76 51.16 124.22
N ASN A 788 -88.21 51.23 125.48
CA ASN A 788 -89.59 50.90 125.89
C ASN A 788 -90.26 51.97 126.77
N SER A 789 -91.55 52.26 126.54
CA SER A 789 -92.47 52.93 127.47
C SER A 789 -93.94 52.65 127.09
N SER A 790 -94.89 52.93 128.00
CA SER A 790 -96.33 52.67 127.87
C SER A 790 -97.13 53.85 128.47
N GLU A 791 -98.37 54.15 128.10
CA GLU A 791 -99.30 53.58 127.09
C GLU A 791 -99.73 54.71 126.09
N ASN A 792 -100.86 54.78 125.36
CA ASN A 792 -102.02 53.93 124.97
C ASN A 792 -102.63 54.58 123.69
N ASN A 793 -103.56 54.04 122.86
CA ASN A 793 -104.28 52.77 122.73
C ASN A 793 -104.72 52.63 121.23
N GLY A 794 -105.44 51.58 120.84
CA GLY A 794 -106.57 51.75 119.90
C GLY A 794 -106.44 51.33 118.43
N GLY A 795 -106.11 50.07 118.14
CA GLY A 795 -106.92 49.21 117.24
C GLY A 795 -106.84 49.26 115.69
N GLY A 796 -106.17 48.25 115.10
CA GLY A 796 -106.53 47.56 113.83
C GLY A 796 -106.29 48.28 112.46
N ASN A 797 -106.25 47.61 111.30
CA ASN A 797 -106.14 46.17 110.96
C ASN A 797 -105.72 45.96 109.48
N SER A 798 -105.02 44.87 109.15
CA SER A 798 -104.92 44.17 107.84
C SER A 798 -104.34 44.87 106.59
N SER A 799 -103.38 44.21 105.89
CA SER A 799 -103.53 43.66 104.51
C SER A 799 -102.16 43.30 103.86
N THR A 800 -102.15 42.49 102.80
CA THR A 800 -100.95 41.98 102.09
C THR A 800 -101.09 42.00 100.57
N LEU A 801 -99.98 42.12 99.82
CA LEU A 801 -99.92 42.03 98.35
C LEU A 801 -98.70 41.20 97.87
N PRO A 802 -98.75 40.58 96.67
CA PRO A 802 -97.76 39.59 96.22
C PRO A 802 -96.49 40.18 95.58
N GLN A 803 -95.41 39.39 95.60
CA GLN A 803 -94.06 39.76 95.16
C GLN A 803 -93.73 39.22 93.75
N ARG A 804 -92.93 39.97 92.97
CA ARG A 804 -92.35 39.56 91.67
C ARG A 804 -90.83 39.48 91.78
N LEU A 805 -90.20 38.67 90.93
CA LEU A 805 -88.73 38.51 90.84
C LEU A 805 -88.20 39.05 89.50
N ILE A 806 -86.87 39.19 89.40
CA ILE A 806 -86.13 39.55 88.20
C ILE A 806 -85.05 38.48 87.95
N VAL A 807 -84.92 38.05 86.70
CA VAL A 807 -83.88 37.14 86.19
C VAL A 807 -82.84 37.95 85.41
N PHE A 808 -81.56 37.67 85.67
CA PHE A 808 -80.41 38.36 85.10
C PHE A 808 -79.69 37.47 84.07
N PHE A 809 -79.12 38.08 83.02
CA PHE A 809 -78.45 37.36 81.92
C PHE A 809 -77.00 37.86 81.77
N GLU A 810 -76.05 37.02 82.15
CA GLU A 810 -74.61 37.30 82.09
C GLU A 810 -74.01 36.65 80.83
N THR A 811 -73.85 37.44 79.77
CA THR A 811 -73.55 36.91 78.43
C THR A 811 -72.09 36.52 78.20
N ASN A 812 -71.24 36.63 79.23
CA ASN A 812 -69.83 36.21 79.23
C ASN A 812 -69.05 36.70 77.99
N GLY A 813 -69.18 37.99 77.71
CA GLY A 813 -68.55 38.67 76.56
C GLY A 813 -69.24 38.43 75.21
N GLY A 814 -70.53 38.06 75.20
CA GLY A 814 -71.41 38.27 74.05
C GLY A 814 -72.08 39.64 74.09
N ASN A 815 -73.07 39.87 73.22
CA ASN A 815 -73.90 41.09 73.28
C ASN A 815 -74.67 41.21 74.60
N VAL A 816 -75.12 42.43 74.94
CA VAL A 816 -75.94 42.68 76.14
C VAL A 816 -77.41 42.28 75.89
N LEU A 817 -78.08 41.77 76.93
CA LEU A 817 -79.49 41.35 76.93
C LEU A 817 -80.26 41.97 78.10
N ASN A 818 -81.57 42.16 77.94
CA ASN A 818 -82.44 42.75 78.96
C ASN A 818 -82.88 41.73 80.02
N ASN A 819 -82.95 42.16 81.28
CA ASN A 819 -83.45 41.38 82.42
C ASN A 819 -84.95 41.02 82.26
N LEU A 820 -85.36 39.86 82.75
CA LEU A 820 -86.74 39.37 82.64
C LEU A 820 -87.45 39.36 84.00
N SER A 821 -88.60 40.06 84.15
CA SER A 821 -89.37 40.03 85.40
C SER A 821 -90.54 39.04 85.34
N VAL A 822 -90.63 38.17 86.34
CA VAL A 822 -91.59 37.05 86.40
C VAL A 822 -92.20 36.89 87.80
N VAL A 823 -93.28 36.12 87.88
CA VAL A 823 -93.89 35.68 89.16
C VAL A 823 -93.18 34.40 89.62
N TYR A 824 -93.00 34.24 90.93
CA TYR A 824 -92.32 33.06 91.48
C TYR A 824 -93.06 31.75 91.14
N ASP A 825 -92.32 30.64 91.06
CA ASP A 825 -92.75 29.31 90.62
C ASP A 825 -93.35 29.23 89.19
N THR A 826 -93.01 30.20 88.33
CA THR A 826 -93.22 30.04 86.88
C THR A 826 -92.03 29.36 86.21
N ARG A 827 -92.31 28.65 85.10
CA ARG A 827 -91.32 27.95 84.26
C ARG A 827 -91.10 28.77 82.98
N LEU A 828 -89.85 29.11 82.69
CA LEU A 828 -89.49 29.91 81.52
C LEU A 828 -89.58 29.02 80.28
N ALA A 829 -90.43 29.40 79.31
CA ALA A 829 -90.72 28.56 78.14
C ALA A 829 -89.65 28.66 77.04
N GLU A 830 -89.08 29.86 76.87
CA GLU A 830 -87.96 30.16 75.98
C GLU A 830 -87.00 31.13 76.68
N LEU A 831 -85.74 31.18 76.25
CA LEU A 831 -84.72 32.12 76.74
C LEU A 831 -84.02 32.79 75.54
N PRO A 832 -83.61 34.07 75.65
CA PRO A 832 -82.90 34.76 74.58
C PRO A 832 -81.54 34.11 74.29
N THR A 833 -81.15 34.08 73.01
CA THR A 833 -79.83 33.59 72.55
C THR A 833 -78.90 34.77 72.23
N PRO A 834 -77.78 34.97 72.94
CA PRO A 834 -76.81 35.99 72.62
C PRO A 834 -75.94 35.60 71.41
N THR A 835 -75.17 36.56 70.89
CA THR A 835 -74.14 36.39 69.85
C THR A 835 -72.76 36.84 70.35
N LYS A 836 -71.70 36.26 69.78
CA LYS A 836 -70.29 36.60 70.05
C LYS A 836 -69.45 36.31 68.81
N GLU A 837 -68.71 37.29 68.32
CA GLU A 837 -67.93 37.16 67.08
C GLU A 837 -66.82 36.12 67.21
N GLY A 838 -66.73 35.20 66.25
CA GLY A 838 -65.77 34.08 66.25
C GLY A 838 -66.16 32.85 67.10
N TYR A 839 -67.32 32.88 67.78
CA TYR A 839 -67.76 31.81 68.70
C TYR A 839 -69.21 31.36 68.44
N THR A 840 -69.49 30.09 68.72
CA THR A 840 -70.83 29.50 68.70
C THR A 840 -71.41 29.43 70.13
N PHE A 841 -72.71 29.73 70.30
CA PHE A 841 -73.39 29.72 71.61
C PHE A 841 -73.70 28.30 72.11
N GLY A 842 -73.23 27.95 73.31
CA GLY A 842 -73.36 26.63 73.94
C GLY A 842 -74.52 26.48 74.93
N GLY A 843 -75.29 27.54 75.18
CA GLY A 843 -76.42 27.56 76.11
C GLY A 843 -76.16 28.31 77.42
N TRP A 844 -77.20 28.33 78.27
CA TRP A 844 -77.25 28.99 79.58
C TRP A 844 -76.91 28.04 80.73
N TYR A 845 -76.27 28.57 81.78
CA TYR A 845 -75.78 27.84 82.96
C TYR A 845 -76.14 28.59 84.25
N HIS A 846 -76.30 27.88 85.37
CA HIS A 846 -76.60 28.46 86.68
C HIS A 846 -75.37 29.10 87.35
N ASP A 847 -74.17 28.74 86.91
CA ASP A 847 -72.89 29.09 87.53
C ASP A 847 -71.91 29.75 86.55
N MET A 848 -71.09 30.67 87.06
CA MET A 848 -70.05 31.36 86.30
C MET A 848 -68.93 30.41 85.79
N ALA A 849 -68.76 29.25 86.42
CA ALA A 849 -67.82 28.21 85.96
C ALA A 849 -68.38 27.34 84.80
N LEU A 850 -69.63 27.58 84.38
CA LEU A 850 -70.28 26.94 83.23
C LEU A 850 -70.34 25.39 83.34
N THR A 851 -70.58 24.90 84.55
CA THR A 851 -70.63 23.47 84.91
C THR A 851 -72.05 22.92 84.99
N ASN A 852 -73.00 23.69 85.53
CA ASN A 852 -74.39 23.28 85.75
C ASN A 852 -75.33 23.97 84.75
N LYS A 853 -75.76 23.25 83.71
CA LYS A 853 -76.54 23.81 82.60
C LYS A 853 -77.99 24.06 83.02
N TRP A 854 -78.56 25.21 82.65
CA TRP A 854 -79.99 25.48 82.79
C TRP A 854 -80.79 24.55 81.87
N ASP A 855 -81.65 23.72 82.45
CA ASP A 855 -82.53 22.81 81.72
C ASP A 855 -83.95 23.37 81.68
N ILE A 856 -84.30 23.94 80.54
CA ILE A 856 -85.63 24.52 80.27
C ILE A 856 -86.78 23.50 80.38
N THR A 857 -86.46 22.19 80.43
CA THR A 857 -87.45 21.13 80.67
C THR A 857 -87.69 20.84 82.16
N LYS A 858 -86.78 21.23 83.06
CA LYS A 858 -86.81 20.88 84.49
C LYS A 858 -86.84 22.08 85.44
N ASP A 859 -86.11 23.15 85.13
CA ASP A 859 -85.79 24.21 86.08
C ASP A 859 -86.93 25.23 86.27
N ARG A 860 -86.95 25.89 87.44
CA ARG A 860 -88.02 26.80 87.92
C ARG A 860 -87.45 27.98 88.70
N VAL A 861 -88.20 29.09 88.74
CA VAL A 861 -87.80 30.31 89.44
C VAL A 861 -88.27 30.27 90.91
N THR A 862 -87.36 29.96 91.83
CA THR A 862 -87.62 29.84 93.27
C THR A 862 -87.58 31.17 94.02
N LYS A 863 -88.27 31.25 95.16
CA LYS A 863 -88.51 32.49 95.92
C LYS A 863 -87.26 33.08 96.59
N ASP A 864 -86.34 32.24 97.07
CA ASP A 864 -85.37 32.64 98.10
C ASP A 864 -83.97 33.00 97.55
N ALA A 865 -83.84 33.21 96.23
CA ALA A 865 -82.60 33.64 95.57
C ALA A 865 -82.87 34.49 94.32
N THR A 866 -81.98 35.43 94.00
CA THR A 866 -81.92 36.11 92.69
C THR A 866 -81.32 35.17 91.65
N LEU A 867 -82.03 34.93 90.55
CA LEU A 867 -81.57 34.03 89.48
C LEU A 867 -80.74 34.80 88.43
N SER A 868 -79.49 34.37 88.25
CA SER A 868 -78.60 34.83 87.17
C SER A 868 -78.21 33.65 86.30
N LEU A 869 -78.22 33.82 84.97
CA LEU A 869 -77.85 32.78 84.01
C LEU A 869 -76.63 33.20 83.18
N TYR A 870 -75.66 32.29 83.03
CA TYR A 870 -74.35 32.52 82.43
C TYR A 870 -74.23 31.84 81.05
N ALA A 871 -73.72 32.56 80.05
CA ALA A 871 -73.58 32.05 78.68
C ALA A 871 -72.29 31.25 78.46
N LYS A 872 -72.36 30.14 77.71
CA LYS A 872 -71.20 29.35 77.26
C LYS A 872 -70.89 29.57 75.78
N TRP A 873 -69.61 29.55 75.43
CA TRP A 873 -69.10 29.85 74.09
C TRP A 873 -68.11 28.77 73.63
N ILE A 874 -68.11 28.46 72.32
CA ILE A 874 -67.21 27.49 71.67
C ILE A 874 -66.49 28.21 70.52
N ALA A 875 -65.17 28.15 70.46
CA ALA A 875 -64.36 28.87 69.45
C ALA A 875 -64.37 28.16 68.09
N ASN A 876 -64.35 28.93 67.00
CA ASN A 876 -64.23 28.41 65.64
C ASN A 876 -62.74 28.46 65.20
N THR A 877 -62.18 27.34 64.76
CA THR A 877 -60.74 27.23 64.37
C THR A 877 -60.55 27.09 62.85
N VAL A 878 -59.50 27.71 62.31
CA VAL A 878 -59.14 27.67 60.89
C VAL A 878 -57.64 27.35 60.74
N SER A 879 -57.28 26.53 59.75
CA SER A 879 -55.90 26.13 59.43
C SER A 879 -55.64 26.30 57.92
N VAL A 880 -54.45 26.77 57.55
CA VAL A 880 -54.05 27.02 56.15
C VAL A 880 -52.86 26.13 55.77
N PRO A 881 -52.91 25.39 54.64
CA PRO A 881 -51.82 24.52 54.18
C PRO A 881 -50.78 25.25 53.30
N ALA A 882 -49.66 24.59 53.04
CA ALA A 882 -48.55 25.11 52.23
C ALA A 882 -48.85 25.14 50.71
N ALA A 883 -48.08 25.95 49.96
CA ALA A 883 -48.20 26.11 48.52
C ALA A 883 -47.35 25.11 47.72
N ASN A 884 -47.83 24.75 46.53
CA ASN A 884 -47.17 23.87 45.57
C ASN A 884 -46.60 24.71 44.40
N PRO A 885 -45.34 24.53 43.96
CA PRO A 885 -44.81 25.25 42.80
C PRO A 885 -45.49 24.78 41.50
N GLN A 886 -45.76 25.72 40.59
CA GLN A 886 -46.40 25.46 39.31
C GLN A 886 -45.39 25.60 38.15
N SER A 887 -45.49 24.70 37.17
CA SER A 887 -44.65 24.65 35.98
C SER A 887 -44.83 25.84 35.02
N THR A 888 -43.74 26.24 34.36
CA THR A 888 -43.70 27.12 33.18
C THR A 888 -43.01 26.41 32.00
N PRO A 889 -43.18 26.89 30.73
CA PRO A 889 -43.14 25.99 29.57
C PRO A 889 -41.76 25.54 29.09
N GLU A 890 -41.77 24.43 28.34
CA GLU A 890 -40.64 23.80 27.63
C GLU A 890 -40.24 24.61 26.37
N GLU A 891 -38.96 24.93 26.22
CA GLU A 891 -38.40 25.56 25.02
C GLU A 891 -38.07 24.55 23.91
N PRO A 892 -38.00 24.96 22.63
CA PRO A 892 -37.68 24.06 21.53
C PRO A 892 -36.23 23.55 21.64
N LYS A 893 -36.10 22.22 21.68
CA LYS A 893 -34.83 21.49 21.71
C LYS A 893 -33.80 22.05 20.71
N PRO A 894 -32.59 22.46 21.14
CA PRO A 894 -31.56 22.96 20.24
C PRO A 894 -31.04 21.86 19.31
N GLU A 895 -30.58 22.26 18.13
CA GLU A 895 -29.79 21.38 17.26
C GLU A 895 -28.48 21.00 17.97
N ARG A 896 -28.04 19.74 17.83
CA ARG A 896 -26.83 19.26 18.50
C ARG A 896 -25.60 20.02 17.99
N PRO A 897 -24.69 20.48 18.88
CA PRO A 897 -23.45 21.10 18.43
C PRO A 897 -22.61 20.09 17.65
N VAL A 898 -22.17 20.48 16.45
CA VAL A 898 -21.21 19.70 15.66
C VAL A 898 -19.84 19.87 16.31
N VAL A 899 -19.44 18.90 17.12
CA VAL A 899 -18.11 18.85 17.73
C VAL A 899 -17.22 17.96 16.87
N ALA A 900 -16.05 18.47 16.52
CA ALA A 900 -15.01 17.74 15.80
C ALA A 900 -13.66 17.97 16.48
N PHE A 901 -12.73 17.04 16.28
CA PHE A 901 -11.37 17.10 16.84
C PHE A 901 -10.34 16.83 15.74
N ASP A 902 -9.28 17.64 15.70
CA ASP A 902 -8.34 17.68 14.56
C ASP A 902 -7.57 16.36 14.36
N ASP A 903 -7.29 15.65 15.45
CA ASP A 903 -6.53 14.40 15.48
C ASP A 903 -7.37 13.13 15.26
N LEU A 904 -8.67 13.26 15.02
CA LEU A 904 -9.57 12.12 14.73
C LEU A 904 -9.78 11.86 13.22
N SER A 905 -9.11 12.61 12.34
CA SER A 905 -9.25 12.43 10.89
C SER A 905 -8.85 11.00 10.45
N GLY A 906 -9.83 10.24 9.95
CA GLY A 906 -9.66 8.82 9.58
C GLY A 906 -9.56 7.84 10.76
N HIS A 907 -9.73 8.29 12.00
CA HIS A 907 -9.61 7.45 13.18
C HIS A 907 -10.85 6.56 13.39
N TRP A 908 -10.64 5.26 13.65
CA TRP A 908 -11.70 4.24 13.74
C TRP A 908 -12.79 4.52 14.81
N ALA A 909 -12.46 5.30 15.84
CA ALA A 909 -13.38 5.67 16.91
C ALA A 909 -14.09 7.03 16.71
N LYS A 910 -13.81 7.75 15.60
CA LYS A 910 -14.22 9.15 15.38
C LYS A 910 -15.69 9.40 15.68
N GLU A 911 -16.61 8.70 15.00
CA GLU A 911 -18.05 8.93 15.08
C GLU A 911 -18.60 8.77 16.50
N MET A 912 -18.06 7.79 17.25
CA MET A 912 -18.47 7.51 18.64
C MET A 912 -17.92 8.55 19.62
N ILE A 913 -16.74 9.12 19.34
CA ILE A 913 -16.15 10.21 20.15
C ILE A 913 -16.90 11.53 19.89
N GLU A 914 -17.16 11.88 18.63
CA GLU A 914 -17.85 13.11 18.26
C GLU A 914 -19.33 13.12 18.70
N GLU A 915 -20.03 11.98 18.62
CA GLU A 915 -21.38 11.84 19.18
C GLU A 915 -21.41 12.08 20.69
N LEU A 916 -20.52 11.44 21.47
CA LEU A 916 -20.43 11.66 22.92
C LEU A 916 -20.01 13.09 23.29
N ALA A 917 -19.20 13.74 22.45
CA ALA A 917 -18.82 15.14 22.64
C ALA A 917 -19.97 16.11 22.30
N SER A 918 -20.80 15.79 21.30
CA SER A 918 -22.04 16.55 20.99
C SER A 918 -23.07 16.51 22.12
N GLN A 919 -22.99 15.49 23.00
CA GLN A 919 -23.78 15.34 24.21
C GLN A 919 -23.13 16.01 25.44
N GLY A 920 -21.92 16.58 25.32
CA GLY A 920 -21.17 17.19 26.43
C GLY A 920 -20.53 16.20 27.41
N ILE A 921 -20.70 14.89 27.19
CA ILE A 921 -20.23 13.82 28.08
C ILE A 921 -18.70 13.79 28.12
N ILE A 922 -18.06 13.82 26.96
CA ILE A 922 -16.60 13.90 26.83
C ILE A 922 -16.15 15.21 26.18
N THR A 923 -14.95 15.65 26.53
CA THR A 923 -14.33 16.87 26.00
C THR A 923 -12.90 16.58 25.55
N GLY A 924 -12.49 17.24 24.46
CA GLY A 924 -11.09 17.33 24.06
C GLY A 924 -10.30 18.31 24.93
N TYR A 925 -9.11 18.67 24.45
CA TYR A 925 -8.21 19.63 25.09
C TYR A 925 -8.39 21.03 24.46
N PRO A 926 -7.91 22.11 25.10
CA PRO A 926 -8.06 23.48 24.59
C PRO A 926 -7.37 23.76 23.24
N ASP A 927 -6.54 22.83 22.77
CA ASP A 927 -5.83 22.86 21.49
C ASP A 927 -6.64 22.29 20.30
N GLY A 928 -7.86 21.77 20.54
CA GLY A 928 -8.71 21.15 19.52
C GLY A 928 -8.51 19.63 19.35
N SER A 929 -7.58 19.01 20.07
CA SER A 929 -7.27 17.58 19.97
C SER A 929 -8.00 16.72 21.02
N PHE A 930 -8.23 15.45 20.69
CA PHE A 930 -8.83 14.47 21.61
C PHE A 930 -7.81 13.52 22.24
N TYR A 931 -6.63 13.32 21.64
CA TYR A 931 -5.60 12.35 21.99
C TYR A 931 -6.15 10.91 22.13
N PRO A 932 -6.67 10.29 21.04
CA PRO A 932 -7.40 9.02 21.09
C PRO A 932 -6.57 7.83 21.58
N ASN A 933 -5.26 7.84 21.33
CA ASN A 933 -4.35 6.76 21.68
C ASN A 933 -3.77 6.89 23.10
N GLU A 934 -3.92 8.04 23.75
CA GLU A 934 -3.42 8.25 25.11
C GLU A 934 -4.23 7.49 26.16
N ASN A 935 -3.58 7.12 27.26
CA ASN A 935 -4.20 6.30 28.31
C ASN A 935 -5.07 7.15 29.24
N ILE A 936 -6.35 6.78 29.40
CA ILE A 936 -7.27 7.56 30.22
C ILE A 936 -6.92 7.44 31.71
N LYS A 937 -6.89 8.60 32.37
CA LYS A 937 -6.58 8.73 33.80
C LYS A 937 -7.83 8.59 34.66
N ARG A 938 -7.68 8.01 35.85
CA ARG A 938 -8.80 7.68 36.76
C ARG A 938 -9.63 8.91 37.16
N HIS A 939 -9.02 10.08 37.32
CA HIS A 939 -9.77 11.33 37.56
C HIS A 939 -10.62 11.82 36.35
N HIS A 940 -10.20 11.55 35.11
CA HIS A 940 -10.97 11.91 33.91
C HIS A 940 -12.14 10.96 33.70
N MET A 941 -11.95 9.66 34.00
CA MET A 941 -13.05 8.70 34.09
C MET A 941 -14.12 9.19 35.07
N ALA A 942 -13.73 9.65 36.27
CA ALA A 942 -14.69 10.08 37.29
C ALA A 942 -15.59 11.22 36.80
N LEU A 943 -15.02 12.26 36.19
CA LEU A 943 -15.79 13.37 35.62
C LEU A 943 -16.69 12.93 34.45
N ILE A 944 -16.23 12.02 33.59
CA ILE A 944 -17.04 11.57 32.45
C ILE A 944 -18.23 10.72 32.93
N PHE A 945 -18.06 9.87 33.94
CA PHE A 945 -19.15 9.05 34.46
C PHE A 945 -20.27 9.90 35.07
N ILE A 946 -19.96 10.93 35.87
CA ILE A 946 -20.99 11.84 36.43
C ILE A 946 -21.62 12.78 35.39
N ARG A 947 -21.11 12.83 34.15
CA ARG A 947 -21.75 13.49 33.00
C ARG A 947 -22.60 12.53 32.16
N ALA A 948 -22.30 11.24 32.22
CA ALA A 948 -22.94 10.20 31.42
C ALA A 948 -24.16 9.57 32.11
N PHE A 949 -24.15 9.54 33.44
CA PHE A 949 -25.12 8.82 34.27
C PHE A 949 -25.50 9.64 35.50
N GLU A 950 -26.75 9.51 35.94
CA GLU A 950 -27.23 10.03 37.22
C GLU A 950 -27.00 8.98 38.31
N PHE A 951 -26.52 9.38 39.49
CA PHE A 951 -26.16 8.47 40.57
C PHE A 951 -26.72 8.92 41.93
N GLU A 952 -27.48 8.04 42.57
CA GLU A 952 -27.95 8.22 43.94
C GLU A 952 -26.86 7.87 44.97
N PRO A 953 -26.66 8.66 46.04
CA PRO A 953 -25.70 8.36 47.09
C PRO A 953 -26.18 7.20 47.97
N LYS A 954 -25.47 6.08 47.92
CA LYS A 954 -25.79 4.83 48.66
C LYS A 954 -25.08 4.73 50.02
N ARG A 955 -24.12 5.62 50.29
CA ARG A 955 -23.35 5.71 51.55
C ARG A 955 -22.72 7.10 51.73
N GLU A 956 -22.29 7.38 52.96
CA GLU A 956 -21.50 8.58 53.30
C GLU A 956 -20.15 8.63 52.57
N ALA A 957 -19.64 9.84 52.37
CA ALA A 957 -18.33 10.10 51.78
C ALA A 957 -17.18 9.82 52.77
N VAL A 958 -16.10 9.21 52.30
CA VAL A 958 -14.89 8.90 53.07
C VAL A 958 -13.67 9.42 52.31
N SER A 959 -13.08 10.53 52.73
CA SER A 959 -11.98 11.19 52.01
C SER A 959 -10.82 10.23 51.71
N PHE A 960 -10.41 10.17 50.44
CA PHE A 960 -9.21 9.46 50.00
C PHE A 960 -7.95 10.23 50.45
N SER A 961 -6.89 9.51 50.84
CA SER A 961 -5.63 10.13 51.32
C SER A 961 -4.87 10.92 50.26
N ASP A 962 -5.09 10.63 48.98
CA ASP A 962 -4.41 11.24 47.83
C ASP A 962 -5.28 12.18 46.99
N VAL A 963 -6.50 12.52 47.44
CA VAL A 963 -7.40 13.45 46.75
C VAL A 963 -7.83 14.58 47.69
N SER A 964 -7.13 15.72 47.59
CA SER A 964 -7.50 16.96 48.29
C SER A 964 -8.91 17.44 47.90
N PRO A 965 -9.69 18.03 48.83
CA PRO A 965 -10.91 18.79 48.51
C PRO A 965 -10.72 19.91 47.47
N SER A 966 -9.49 20.41 47.29
CA SER A 966 -9.13 21.39 46.25
C SER A 966 -8.78 20.78 44.89
N HIS A 967 -8.80 19.46 44.73
CA HIS A 967 -8.49 18.80 43.46
C HIS A 967 -9.65 19.03 42.45
N PRO A 968 -9.39 19.42 41.18
CA PRO A 968 -10.44 19.80 40.22
C PRO A 968 -11.52 18.74 39.93
N TYR A 969 -11.26 17.48 40.28
CA TYR A 969 -12.19 16.37 40.10
C TYR A 969 -12.69 15.77 41.44
N TYR A 970 -12.47 16.45 42.58
CA TYR A 970 -12.84 15.95 43.92
C TYR A 970 -14.32 15.56 44.01
N GLU A 971 -15.24 16.47 43.70
CA GLU A 971 -16.69 16.23 43.74
C GLU A 971 -17.10 15.01 42.90
N ALA A 972 -16.52 14.83 41.71
CA ALA A 972 -16.80 13.69 40.84
C ALA A 972 -16.29 12.36 41.43
N ILE A 973 -15.10 12.38 42.03
CA ILE A 973 -14.50 11.21 42.69
C ILE A 973 -15.30 10.81 43.93
N MET A 974 -15.71 11.80 44.75
CA MET A 974 -16.53 11.56 45.94
C MET A 974 -17.96 11.11 45.58
N SER A 975 -18.58 11.68 44.55
CA SER A 975 -19.90 11.26 44.05
C SER A 975 -19.91 9.78 43.65
N LEU A 976 -18.93 9.33 42.86
CA LEU A 976 -18.81 7.90 42.51
C LEU A 976 -18.48 7.01 43.71
N GLN A 977 -17.82 7.54 44.74
CA GLN A 977 -17.59 6.80 45.97
C GLN A 977 -18.90 6.65 46.75
N GLN A 978 -19.68 7.72 46.94
CA GLN A 978 -20.99 7.70 47.59
C GLN A 978 -21.98 6.79 46.86
N ALA A 979 -21.94 6.76 45.52
CA ALA A 979 -22.72 5.84 44.68
C ALA A 979 -22.31 4.36 44.80
N GLY A 980 -21.19 4.05 45.47
CA GLY A 980 -20.67 2.68 45.64
C GLY A 980 -19.91 2.12 44.43
N ILE A 981 -19.52 2.98 43.47
CA ILE A 981 -18.90 2.58 42.20
C ILE A 981 -17.37 2.50 42.32
N VAL A 982 -16.76 3.35 43.16
CA VAL A 982 -15.31 3.33 43.43
C VAL A 982 -14.99 3.30 44.93
N ASP A 983 -13.98 2.52 45.30
CA ASP A 983 -13.49 2.36 46.69
C ASP A 983 -11.99 2.71 46.84
N GLY A 984 -11.30 3.04 45.74
CA GLY A 984 -9.84 3.18 45.74
C GLY A 984 -9.13 1.87 46.06
N SER A 985 -7.96 1.97 46.70
CA SER A 985 -7.21 0.86 47.29
C SER A 985 -6.35 1.39 48.44
N ASN A 986 -6.34 0.71 49.59
CA ASN A 986 -5.60 1.09 50.80
C ASN A 986 -5.86 2.51 51.37
N GLY A 987 -6.91 3.21 50.90
CA GLY A 987 -7.21 4.60 51.24
C GLY A 987 -7.00 5.60 50.09
N ASP A 988 -6.32 5.20 49.02
CA ASP A 988 -5.98 6.05 47.87
C ASP A 988 -6.90 5.80 46.66
N PHE A 989 -7.31 6.86 45.96
CA PHE A 989 -8.04 6.77 44.69
C PHE A 989 -7.10 6.63 43.48
N GLN A 990 -5.89 7.15 43.57
CA GLN A 990 -4.85 7.21 42.52
C GLN A 990 -5.33 7.97 41.26
N PRO A 991 -5.63 9.29 41.36
CA PRO A 991 -6.28 10.06 40.29
C PRO A 991 -5.48 10.10 38.98
N ASN A 992 -4.15 10.22 39.07
CA ASN A 992 -3.23 10.34 37.95
C ASN A 992 -2.79 8.99 37.34
N HIS A 993 -3.18 7.86 37.94
CA HIS A 993 -2.95 6.53 37.37
C HIS A 993 -3.90 6.26 36.20
N SER A 994 -3.41 5.48 35.24
CA SER A 994 -4.20 5.05 34.09
C SER A 994 -5.21 3.98 34.51
N LEU A 995 -6.42 4.02 33.95
CA LEU A 995 -7.48 3.03 34.21
C LEU A 995 -7.17 1.73 33.46
N THR A 996 -7.25 0.57 34.12
CA THR A 996 -7.09 -0.75 33.44
C THR A 996 -8.43 -1.24 32.88
N ARG A 997 -8.37 -2.13 31.88
CA ARG A 997 -9.58 -2.67 31.21
C ARG A 997 -10.50 -3.44 32.18
N ALA A 998 -9.95 -4.16 33.14
CA ALA A 998 -10.71 -4.82 34.21
C ALA A 998 -11.35 -3.82 35.19
N GLN A 999 -10.66 -2.72 35.53
CA GLN A 999 -11.25 -1.66 36.37
C GLN A 999 -12.42 -0.98 35.64
N MET A 1000 -12.25 -0.67 34.35
CA MET A 1000 -13.33 -0.11 33.52
C MET A 1000 -14.54 -1.04 33.44
N ALA A 1001 -14.33 -2.36 33.29
CA ALA A 1001 -15.42 -3.32 33.26
C ALA A 1001 -16.20 -3.37 34.58
N LYS A 1002 -15.51 -3.41 35.74
CA LYS A 1002 -16.20 -3.33 37.04
C LYS A 1002 -16.99 -2.03 37.20
N ILE A 1003 -16.39 -0.90 36.84
CA ILE A 1003 -17.02 0.43 36.98
C ILE A 1003 -18.26 0.55 36.09
N LEU A 1004 -18.20 0.13 34.82
CA LEU A 1004 -19.38 0.10 33.93
C LEU A 1004 -20.48 -0.83 34.47
N THR A 1005 -20.13 -2.02 34.94
CA THR A 1005 -21.11 -2.98 35.48
C THR A 1005 -21.88 -2.38 36.67
N LEU A 1006 -21.17 -1.71 37.58
CA LEU A 1006 -21.78 -1.05 38.75
C LEU A 1006 -22.57 0.21 38.38
N ALA A 1007 -22.09 1.01 37.41
CA ALA A 1007 -22.76 2.23 36.97
C ALA A 1007 -24.06 1.97 36.19
N LEU A 1008 -24.14 0.82 35.50
CA LEU A 1008 -25.31 0.37 34.75
C LEU A 1008 -26.26 -0.54 35.59
N GLU A 1009 -25.93 -0.75 36.87
CA GLU A 1009 -26.61 -1.67 37.81
C GLU A 1009 -26.82 -3.10 37.27
N ILE A 1010 -25.87 -3.58 36.46
CA ILE A 1010 -25.89 -4.93 35.87
C ILE A 1010 -25.43 -5.95 36.93
N GLU A 1011 -26.15 -7.07 37.07
CA GLU A 1011 -25.70 -8.18 37.93
C GLU A 1011 -24.44 -8.84 37.33
N PRO A 1012 -23.31 -8.94 38.07
CA PRO A 1012 -22.10 -9.60 37.58
C PRO A 1012 -22.32 -11.10 37.36
N GLY A 1013 -21.93 -11.60 36.19
CA GLY A 1013 -22.04 -13.00 35.80
C GLY A 1013 -22.15 -13.15 34.28
N GLY A 1014 -22.26 -14.38 33.78
CA GLY A 1014 -22.50 -14.64 32.36
C GLY A 1014 -21.71 -15.84 31.80
N THR A 1015 -21.88 -16.09 30.51
CA THR A 1015 -21.35 -17.25 29.77
C THR A 1015 -20.35 -16.87 28.68
N ARG A 1016 -20.31 -15.61 28.23
CA ARG A 1016 -19.32 -15.12 27.25
C ARG A 1016 -18.02 -14.74 27.95
N THR A 1017 -16.98 -15.56 27.75
CA THR A 1017 -15.67 -15.44 28.42
C THR A 1017 -14.53 -15.21 27.43
N PHE A 1018 -13.43 -14.60 27.90
CA PHE A 1018 -12.20 -14.41 27.12
C PHE A 1018 -11.06 -15.32 27.61
N GLN A 1019 -10.15 -15.71 26.71
CA GLN A 1019 -9.14 -16.76 26.95
C GLN A 1019 -8.16 -16.46 28.09
N ASP A 1020 -7.94 -15.18 28.38
CA ASP A 1020 -6.95 -14.67 29.33
C ASP A 1020 -7.55 -14.20 30.67
N ILE A 1021 -8.84 -14.46 30.90
CA ILE A 1021 -9.47 -14.27 32.21
C ILE A 1021 -9.92 -15.63 32.76
N PRO A 1022 -9.18 -16.25 33.70
CA PRO A 1022 -9.66 -17.44 34.39
C PRO A 1022 -10.85 -17.09 35.30
N THR A 1023 -11.70 -18.07 35.60
CA THR A 1023 -12.87 -17.93 36.50
C THR A 1023 -12.52 -17.50 37.93
N THR A 1024 -11.24 -17.58 38.30
CA THR A 1024 -10.70 -17.14 39.60
C THR A 1024 -10.19 -15.69 39.58
N HIS A 1025 -10.27 -14.98 38.45
CA HIS A 1025 -9.88 -13.58 38.36
C HIS A 1025 -10.97 -12.67 38.94
N TRP A 1026 -10.59 -11.68 39.74
CA TRP A 1026 -11.53 -10.79 40.45
C TRP A 1026 -12.49 -10.03 39.52
N SER A 1027 -12.12 -9.86 38.24
CA SER A 1027 -12.93 -9.16 37.24
C SER A 1027 -13.79 -10.09 36.36
N PHE A 1028 -13.77 -11.41 36.58
CA PHE A 1028 -14.35 -12.40 35.66
C PHE A 1028 -15.84 -12.15 35.40
N ASP A 1029 -16.66 -12.12 36.46
CA ASP A 1029 -18.11 -11.97 36.35
C ASP A 1029 -18.53 -10.61 35.76
N TYR A 1030 -17.78 -9.54 36.09
CA TYR A 1030 -17.99 -8.21 35.54
C TYR A 1030 -17.70 -8.17 34.03
N VAL A 1031 -16.59 -8.76 33.58
CA VAL A 1031 -16.24 -8.79 32.15
C VAL A 1031 -17.20 -9.70 31.38
N ALA A 1032 -17.66 -10.81 31.96
CA ALA A 1032 -18.63 -11.71 31.34
C ALA A 1032 -19.97 -10.99 31.08
N ALA A 1033 -20.48 -10.23 32.05
CA ALA A 1033 -21.75 -9.51 31.93
C ALA A 1033 -21.72 -8.49 30.78
N LEU A 1034 -20.67 -7.65 30.72
CA LEU A 1034 -20.53 -6.64 29.66
C LEU A 1034 -20.19 -7.25 28.29
N ALA A 1035 -19.71 -8.50 28.24
CA ALA A 1035 -19.45 -9.24 27.00
C ALA A 1035 -20.72 -9.90 26.44
N GLU A 1036 -21.64 -10.37 27.28
CA GLU A 1036 -22.98 -10.78 26.83
C GLU A 1036 -23.72 -9.62 26.15
N LEU A 1037 -23.58 -8.42 26.71
CA LEU A 1037 -24.19 -7.17 26.24
C LEU A 1037 -23.37 -6.45 25.14
N GLU A 1038 -22.28 -7.06 24.65
CA GLU A 1038 -21.40 -6.59 23.57
C GLU A 1038 -20.76 -5.18 23.74
N ILE A 1039 -20.88 -4.59 24.92
CA ILE A 1039 -20.22 -3.34 25.30
C ILE A 1039 -18.70 -3.50 25.15
N VAL A 1040 -18.18 -4.55 25.79
CA VAL A 1040 -16.75 -4.87 25.78
C VAL A 1040 -16.47 -6.03 24.83
N LEU A 1041 -15.42 -5.87 24.04
CA LEU A 1041 -14.94 -6.90 23.12
C LEU A 1041 -13.47 -7.20 23.42
N GLY A 1042 -13.08 -8.43 23.11
CA GLY A 1042 -11.68 -8.86 23.08
C GLY A 1042 -11.00 -8.46 21.78
N ASP A 1043 -9.72 -8.81 21.67
CA ASP A 1043 -8.95 -8.73 20.44
C ASP A 1043 -9.32 -9.85 19.45
N ASN A 1044 -8.73 -9.80 18.25
CA ASN A 1044 -8.91 -10.81 17.20
C ASN A 1044 -8.39 -12.22 17.59
N ASN A 1045 -7.75 -12.37 18.75
CA ASN A 1045 -7.28 -13.64 19.29
C ASN A 1045 -8.21 -14.19 20.40
N GLY A 1046 -9.29 -13.47 20.76
CA GLY A 1046 -10.22 -13.86 21.82
C GLY A 1046 -9.75 -13.49 23.23
N LYS A 1047 -8.86 -12.50 23.37
CA LYS A 1047 -8.31 -12.02 24.64
C LYS A 1047 -8.90 -10.67 25.05
N PHE A 1048 -9.24 -10.51 26.33
CA PHE A 1048 -9.73 -9.24 26.87
C PHE A 1048 -8.61 -8.32 27.33
N LYS A 1049 -7.49 -8.89 27.82
CA LYS A 1049 -6.38 -8.20 28.47
C LYS A 1049 -6.79 -7.37 29.70
N PRO A 1050 -7.11 -7.99 30.84
CA PRO A 1050 -7.66 -7.31 32.01
C PRO A 1050 -6.77 -6.19 32.58
N ASP A 1051 -5.45 -6.38 32.59
CA ASP A 1051 -4.51 -5.47 33.22
C ASP A 1051 -3.91 -4.40 32.29
N GLU A 1052 -4.18 -4.47 30.98
CA GLU A 1052 -3.73 -3.40 30.07
C GLU A 1052 -4.51 -2.09 30.35
N PRO A 1053 -3.84 -0.92 30.29
CA PRO A 1053 -4.50 0.38 30.31
C PRO A 1053 -5.53 0.58 29.19
N VAL A 1054 -6.55 1.39 29.46
CA VAL A 1054 -7.57 1.79 28.49
C VAL A 1054 -7.15 3.08 27.79
N THR A 1055 -7.07 3.09 26.46
CA THR A 1055 -6.87 4.34 25.70
C THR A 1055 -8.15 5.19 25.67
N ARG A 1056 -8.04 6.51 25.51
CA ARG A 1056 -9.18 7.45 25.47
C ARG A 1056 -10.20 7.07 24.40
N ALA A 1057 -9.77 6.55 23.25
CA ALA A 1057 -10.67 6.00 22.23
C ALA A 1057 -11.36 4.70 22.67
N GLN A 1058 -10.64 3.73 23.26
CA GLN A 1058 -11.26 2.51 23.77
C GLN A 1058 -12.29 2.81 24.85
N PHE A 1059 -11.98 3.76 25.74
CA PHE A 1059 -12.88 4.26 26.78
C PHE A 1059 -14.15 4.87 26.17
N ALA A 1060 -14.01 5.80 25.22
CA ALA A 1060 -15.14 6.42 24.54
C ALA A 1060 -16.04 5.41 23.82
N VAL A 1061 -15.47 4.37 23.20
CA VAL A 1061 -16.24 3.32 22.51
C VAL A 1061 -16.99 2.41 23.48
N MET A 1062 -16.41 2.09 24.64
CA MET A 1062 -17.13 1.34 25.69
C MET A 1062 -18.26 2.18 26.32
N MET A 1063 -18.01 3.48 26.57
CA MET A 1063 -19.05 4.43 27.03
C MET A 1063 -20.17 4.59 26.01
N TYR A 1064 -19.83 4.77 24.72
CA TYR A 1064 -20.79 4.91 23.63
C TYR A 1064 -21.72 3.70 23.56
N ARG A 1065 -21.19 2.48 23.66
CA ARG A 1065 -22.00 1.27 23.64
C ARG A 1065 -22.88 1.15 24.87
N ALA A 1066 -22.35 1.38 26.06
CA ALA A 1066 -23.10 1.38 27.31
C ALA A 1066 -24.32 2.32 27.26
N LEU A 1067 -24.10 3.55 26.77
CA LEU A 1067 -25.15 4.58 26.64
C LEU A 1067 -26.13 4.33 25.47
N ASN A 1068 -25.87 3.35 24.60
CA ASN A 1068 -26.74 2.95 23.50
C ASN A 1068 -27.25 1.49 23.64
N MET A 1069 -27.21 0.92 24.86
CA MET A 1069 -27.83 -0.38 25.18
C MET A 1069 -29.36 -0.30 25.19
N SER A 1070 -29.97 -0.30 23.99
CA SER A 1070 -31.40 -0.08 23.70
C SER A 1070 -31.93 1.31 24.12
N LYS A 1071 -32.87 1.98 23.45
CA LYS A 1071 -33.61 1.83 22.16
C LYS A 1071 -33.83 0.43 21.58
#